data_AF-A0A3N8DVQ9-F1
#
_entry.id   AF-A0A3N8DVQ9-F1
#
_cell.length_a   1.000
_cell.length_b   1.000
_cell.length_c   1.000
_cell.angle_alpha   90.00
_cell.angle_beta   90.00
_cell.angle_gamma   90.00
#
_symmetry.space_group_name_H-M   'P 1'
#
loop_
_entity.id
_entity.type
_entity.pdbx_description
1 polymer ?
#
loop_
_entity_poly.entity_id
_entity_poly.type
_entity_poly.pdbx_seq_one_letter_code
_entity_poly.pdbx_strand_id
1 'polypeptide(L)'
;MSSADKETVSSTLHALGGVARSRRTRRIGLGVLIFLVLFGLLGFFAAPPLIRHIAEQQLSQQLGRPSTIRRIALNPYTLNLEADGVHVGERGGQGDFIDIGKLVVRPSWSSLFRGAPIVNEVRVDSPRFHVVRYDAQRFNFTDLIEKFSTPSKPESKPTHFSVSNIQVNDGRIDFDDRLLNEKHVVDNWTLGIPFIATLPSKTDIFVQPKLRAQFDGSPIAIDGKTKPFALSRESEVALKFDRLDVPKLVSYAPAKLPVIVTSGLLSSDLTLNFVMSGDTPSLRVSGTVDLNDAKVTDRASAPLFAARGVHVAAAGLEPLRNVLHFDEIRLDQPVVDLARDKQGVLNVEKLAGPPAAAPKADAGKPAASGAAASTAAANAASDAKVEAAAKEAPPLDLTIRHFAIDGGTINVDDRVPATPTAMSLTKLAATLDGFTLQGKTPAKYTLSTSLSRGGDVKAEGAFSLAAKQADTKLTVDALALPALQPYLGEATRARVLDGTLGASVNAKADWGKTPLDAQVADSTVSLKSLKLATPDAKAPAIVLPDASAKIAKVDVAARTAEIASVDATGLALDVKRLKDGKIDLAALAEPAQKAVPKRTVARKAEAAAPSWHYRIDALNVKESSANFTDLSTPRPVKLAIKPLDLSVQKISDDMTKPLPVQLKATLNRKGSVNVSGDVTAQPLKLGLKINGNRLDAAAFEPYFGSALNATIASALLNAQGNLTFAQVKDVPRATYRGDVALVDVRMLDKATSDPFAGWRSLALSNLKVNYDEKGTDVDAARVTFSNFYGRVLLDAQGRLNLKDVVAKETGPAQSLTRDASKNEPVPLSPGMTPPAAAVQQASAPAAASATVAVKAPPPPQNPVRMHFGQLVLQNGRVTYTDNFIKPNYTANLVAIKGTVGAFGTDSTTSAPVDVAANLAGNGPISIKGSVNPLIDKPALDLTATAHDIELTNLTPYSAKYAGYPITKGKLNVDLHYELANDQLKANNHIFIDQLTFGDHVENDTATKLPVKLAISLLKNTRGEIDVNLPVSGSLSNPEFSIGGLIWRAVLNLIAKAVTSPFTLLANAFGGSGGEDLGYVEFAPGSYALTDAQQKKLDTVVKMLTEKPSIRLDLIGRVDPAKDTPGLRDAYVERLVRQQKLKDVVGQGESIDPMSVKVEPAEYTKYLTRAYKAADFKKPRNLIGLQKTLPDADMKKALADHAPADDNALRALAQQRAQAVRQYLDGKIDSSRMFVVAPKLDAKGIEDKGATTRVDFGLQ
;
A
#
# COMPACT_ATOMS: atom_id res chain seq x y z
N MET A 1 -84.26 22.78 -44.41
CA MET A 1 -85.58 22.46 -43.84
C MET A 1 -86.65 23.25 -44.59
N SER A 2 -87.77 22.58 -44.91
CA SER A 2 -89.14 23.07 -45.22
C SER A 2 -89.38 24.18 -46.27
N SER A 3 -90.12 23.81 -47.34
CA SER A 3 -91.31 24.45 -47.98
C SER A 3 -91.39 25.99 -48.09
N ALA A 4 -91.88 26.65 -49.14
CA ALA A 4 -92.72 26.38 -50.33
C ALA A 4 -92.31 27.45 -51.39
N ASP A 5 -92.62 27.42 -52.69
CA ASP A 5 -93.92 27.39 -53.33
C ASP A 5 -93.83 26.98 -54.81
N LYS A 6 -94.86 26.24 -55.24
CA LYS A 6 -95.26 26.05 -56.64
C LYS A 6 -95.89 27.35 -57.13
N GLU A 7 -95.45 27.82 -58.30
CA GLU A 7 -96.15 28.65 -59.31
C GLU A 7 -95.20 29.72 -59.84
N THR A 8 -94.64 29.49 -61.03
CA THR A 8 -94.15 30.46 -62.05
C THR A 8 -93.20 29.76 -63.04
N VAL A 9 -93.65 28.67 -63.68
CA VAL A 9 -92.85 27.98 -64.74
C VAL A 9 -93.56 27.99 -66.11
N SER A 10 -94.66 28.74 -66.26
CA SER A 10 -95.46 28.73 -67.51
C SER A 10 -95.48 30.04 -68.33
N SER A 11 -94.70 31.08 -68.01
CA SER A 11 -94.77 32.36 -68.77
C SER A 11 -93.50 32.83 -69.50
N THR A 12 -92.36 32.14 -69.39
CA THR A 12 -91.13 32.51 -70.13
C THR A 12 -90.82 31.64 -71.36
N LEU A 13 -91.59 30.56 -71.59
CA LEU A 13 -91.44 29.68 -72.77
C LEU A 13 -92.30 30.08 -73.99
N HIS A 14 -93.26 31.01 -73.84
CA HIS A 14 -94.04 31.52 -74.98
C HIS A 14 -93.45 32.78 -75.65
N ALA A 15 -92.48 33.46 -75.03
CA ALA A 15 -91.78 34.60 -75.65
C ALA A 15 -90.59 34.19 -76.56
N LEU A 16 -90.19 32.92 -76.56
CA LEU A 16 -89.10 32.39 -77.40
C LEU A 16 -89.57 31.78 -78.73
N GLY A 17 -90.88 31.55 -78.91
CA GLY A 17 -91.45 31.05 -80.17
C GLY A 17 -91.55 32.09 -81.29
N GLY A 18 -91.62 33.39 -80.95
CA GLY A 18 -91.76 34.48 -81.92
C GLY A 18 -90.44 34.97 -82.56
N VAL A 19 -89.32 34.83 -81.86
CA VAL A 19 -88.00 35.30 -82.33
C VAL A 19 -87.30 34.27 -83.24
N ALA A 20 -87.72 33.00 -83.17
CA ALA A 20 -87.17 31.91 -83.98
C ALA A 20 -87.67 31.87 -85.45
N ARG A 21 -88.71 32.66 -85.83
CA ARG A 21 -89.28 32.67 -87.20
C ARG A 21 -88.90 33.87 -88.08
N SER A 22 -88.04 34.79 -87.62
CA SER A 22 -87.62 35.95 -88.44
C SER A 22 -86.59 35.56 -89.52
N ARG A 23 -86.70 36.12 -90.74
CA ARG A 23 -85.73 35.90 -91.84
C ARG A 23 -84.31 36.35 -91.47
N ARG A 24 -84.17 37.40 -90.64
CA ARG A 24 -82.86 37.86 -90.13
C ARG A 24 -82.27 36.84 -89.17
N THR A 25 -83.06 36.30 -88.25
CA THR A 25 -82.63 35.25 -87.31
C THR A 25 -82.26 33.96 -88.06
N ARG A 26 -82.99 33.59 -89.12
CA ARG A 26 -82.69 32.39 -89.93
C ARG A 26 -81.44 32.55 -90.81
N ARG A 27 -81.16 33.76 -91.34
CA ARG A 27 -79.90 34.06 -92.08
C ARG A 27 -78.70 34.15 -91.14
N ILE A 28 -78.88 34.75 -89.96
CA ILE A 28 -77.85 34.77 -88.92
C ILE A 28 -77.60 33.35 -88.41
N GLY A 29 -78.67 32.56 -88.16
CA GLY A 29 -78.57 31.16 -87.76
C GLY A 29 -77.90 30.26 -88.82
N LEU A 30 -78.23 30.43 -90.10
CA LEU A 30 -77.55 29.72 -91.21
C LEU A 30 -76.10 30.17 -91.36
N GLY A 31 -75.80 31.47 -91.21
CA GLY A 31 -74.44 31.99 -91.23
C GLY A 31 -73.59 31.50 -90.07
N VAL A 32 -74.15 31.42 -88.86
CA VAL A 32 -73.51 30.82 -87.69
C VAL A 32 -73.31 29.32 -87.86
N LEU A 33 -74.28 28.59 -88.45
CA LEU A 33 -74.13 27.17 -88.76
C LEU A 33 -73.02 26.93 -89.80
N ILE A 34 -73.01 27.68 -90.90
CA ILE A 34 -71.98 27.61 -91.94
C ILE A 34 -70.62 27.94 -91.33
N PHE A 35 -70.54 29.00 -90.52
CA PHE A 35 -69.32 29.36 -89.80
C PHE A 35 -68.87 28.24 -88.86
N LEU A 36 -69.75 27.65 -88.05
CA LEU A 36 -69.42 26.54 -87.15
C LEU A 36 -68.95 25.29 -87.91
N VAL A 37 -69.54 24.97 -89.07
CA VAL A 37 -69.13 23.85 -89.92
C VAL A 37 -67.78 24.13 -90.60
N LEU A 38 -67.58 25.32 -91.17
CA LEU A 38 -66.29 25.74 -91.76
C LEU A 38 -65.19 25.81 -90.71
N PHE A 39 -65.49 26.36 -89.53
CA PHE A 39 -64.59 26.43 -88.38
C PHE A 39 -64.23 25.02 -87.88
N GLY A 40 -65.20 24.10 -87.85
CA GLY A 40 -64.97 22.68 -87.56
C GLY A 40 -64.07 22.02 -88.60
N LEU A 41 -64.38 22.14 -89.89
CA LEU A 41 -63.59 21.54 -90.98
C LEU A 41 -62.16 22.07 -91.02
N LEU A 42 -61.97 23.39 -90.93
CA LEU A 42 -60.65 24.00 -90.87
C LEU A 42 -59.91 23.61 -89.59
N GLY A 43 -60.59 23.61 -88.45
CA GLY A 43 -59.99 23.29 -87.15
C GLY A 43 -59.61 21.81 -86.96
N PHE A 44 -60.37 20.87 -87.53
CA PHE A 44 -60.06 19.43 -87.43
C PHE A 44 -59.09 18.93 -88.50
N PHE A 45 -59.09 19.48 -89.71
CA PHE A 45 -58.29 18.94 -90.83
C PHE A 45 -57.16 19.84 -91.30
N ALA A 46 -57.36 21.17 -91.35
CA ALA A 46 -56.32 22.09 -91.80
C ALA A 46 -55.40 22.55 -90.66
N ALA A 47 -55.95 22.78 -89.46
CA ALA A 47 -55.18 23.30 -88.34
C ALA A 47 -54.14 22.31 -87.79
N PRO A 48 -54.39 20.99 -87.60
CA PRO A 48 -53.37 20.10 -87.02
C PRO A 48 -52.06 19.99 -87.81
N PRO A 49 -52.04 19.76 -89.14
CA PRO A 49 -50.78 19.73 -89.90
C PRO A 49 -50.10 21.11 -89.97
N LEU A 50 -50.88 22.19 -90.01
CA LEU A 50 -50.34 23.56 -90.00
C LEU A 50 -49.68 23.89 -88.66
N ILE A 51 -50.37 23.61 -87.54
CA ILE A 51 -49.84 23.78 -86.20
C ILE A 51 -48.58 22.94 -86.03
N ARG A 52 -48.55 21.70 -86.57
CA ARG A 52 -47.36 20.85 -86.50
C ARG A 52 -46.16 21.50 -87.20
N HIS A 53 -46.31 21.89 -88.46
CA HIS A 53 -45.21 22.50 -89.22
C HIS A 53 -44.72 23.81 -88.60
N ILE A 54 -45.65 24.69 -88.22
CA ILE A 54 -45.32 25.97 -87.57
C ILE A 54 -44.68 25.73 -86.21
N ALA A 55 -45.20 24.82 -85.39
CA ALA A 55 -44.65 24.52 -84.08
C ALA A 55 -43.26 23.90 -84.18
N GLU A 56 -43.01 22.93 -85.08
CA GLU A 56 -41.68 22.34 -85.30
C GLU A 56 -40.67 23.41 -85.75
N GLN A 57 -41.05 24.28 -86.69
CA GLN A 57 -40.20 25.37 -87.18
C GLN A 57 -39.92 26.41 -86.09
N GLN A 58 -40.96 26.87 -85.39
CA GLN A 58 -40.82 27.86 -84.32
C GLN A 58 -40.09 27.30 -83.11
N LEU A 59 -40.39 26.08 -82.66
CA LEU A 59 -39.66 25.44 -81.57
C LEU A 59 -38.18 25.28 -81.96
N SER A 60 -37.89 24.84 -83.18
CA SER A 60 -36.50 24.67 -83.62
C SER A 60 -35.74 26.00 -83.70
N GLN A 61 -36.38 27.06 -84.20
CA GLN A 61 -35.79 28.39 -84.32
C GLN A 61 -35.64 29.11 -82.97
N GLN A 62 -36.66 29.03 -82.11
CA GLN A 62 -36.67 29.69 -80.81
C GLN A 62 -35.73 28.97 -79.83
N LEU A 63 -35.66 27.64 -79.85
CA LEU A 63 -34.77 26.86 -78.98
C LEU A 63 -33.36 26.69 -79.57
N GLY A 64 -33.16 26.91 -80.88
CA GLY A 64 -31.86 26.67 -81.53
C GLY A 64 -31.45 25.19 -81.54
N ARG A 65 -32.45 24.29 -81.51
CA ARG A 65 -32.30 22.83 -81.36
C ARG A 65 -33.27 22.11 -82.30
N PRO A 66 -32.91 20.98 -82.92
CA PRO A 66 -33.84 20.25 -83.78
C PRO A 66 -35.04 19.76 -82.95
N SER A 67 -36.24 20.19 -83.32
CA SER A 67 -37.49 19.86 -82.62
C SER A 67 -38.49 19.21 -83.57
N THR A 68 -39.04 18.06 -83.19
CA THR A 68 -40.03 17.32 -84.00
C THR A 68 -41.25 16.96 -83.17
N ILE A 69 -42.41 16.85 -83.81
CA ILE A 69 -43.67 16.45 -83.17
C ILE A 69 -44.27 15.30 -83.97
N ARG A 70 -44.54 14.16 -83.34
CA ARG A 70 -45.08 12.99 -84.06
C ARG A 70 -46.49 13.25 -84.60
N ARG A 71 -47.39 13.77 -83.76
CA ARG A 71 -48.79 14.03 -84.12
C ARG A 71 -49.34 15.22 -83.34
N ILE A 72 -50.19 16.02 -83.99
CA ILE A 72 -51.04 17.02 -83.34
C ILE A 72 -52.50 16.68 -83.61
N ALA A 73 -53.35 16.86 -82.60
CA ALA A 73 -54.81 16.82 -82.72
C ALA A 73 -55.39 18.08 -82.07
N LEU A 74 -56.39 18.68 -82.71
CA LEU A 74 -57.12 19.84 -82.18
C LEU A 74 -58.62 19.60 -82.30
N ASN A 75 -59.36 19.77 -81.20
CA ASN A 75 -60.80 19.93 -81.25
C ASN A 75 -61.14 21.43 -81.19
N PRO A 76 -61.56 22.07 -82.29
CA PRO A 76 -61.79 23.51 -82.33
C PRO A 76 -62.98 23.97 -81.50
N TYR A 77 -63.97 23.10 -81.22
CA TYR A 77 -65.13 23.48 -80.40
C TYR A 77 -64.79 23.51 -78.91
N THR A 78 -63.99 22.55 -78.44
CA THR A 78 -63.55 22.47 -77.04
C THR A 78 -62.18 23.12 -76.78
N LEU A 79 -61.52 23.60 -77.85
CA LEU A 79 -60.12 24.04 -77.85
C LEU A 79 -59.12 22.99 -77.30
N ASN A 80 -59.43 21.70 -77.36
CA ASN A 80 -58.53 20.66 -76.84
C ASN A 80 -57.39 20.41 -77.83
N LEU A 81 -56.18 20.86 -77.48
CA LEU A 81 -54.96 20.65 -78.25
C LEU A 81 -54.16 19.50 -77.63
N GLU A 82 -53.88 18.46 -78.40
CA GLU A 82 -53.04 17.32 -78.01
C GLU A 82 -51.84 17.23 -78.97
N ALA A 83 -50.63 17.09 -78.42
CA ALA A 83 -49.40 16.84 -79.16
C ALA A 83 -48.75 15.56 -78.63
N ASP A 84 -48.65 14.53 -79.48
CA ASP A 84 -48.01 13.26 -79.15
C ASP A 84 -46.57 13.26 -79.67
N GLY A 85 -45.64 12.73 -78.86
CA GLY A 85 -44.23 12.53 -79.22
C GLY A 85 -43.51 13.81 -79.60
N VAL A 86 -43.40 14.76 -78.67
CA VAL A 86 -42.60 15.99 -78.85
C VAL A 86 -41.16 15.68 -78.47
N HIS A 87 -40.24 15.77 -79.43
CA HIS A 87 -38.81 15.52 -79.22
C HIS A 87 -38.01 16.78 -79.52
N VAL A 88 -37.10 17.14 -78.62
CA VAL A 88 -36.13 18.22 -78.76
C VAL A 88 -34.75 17.64 -78.54
N GLY A 89 -33.90 17.71 -79.57
CA GLY A 89 -32.51 17.23 -79.51
C GLY A 89 -31.56 18.23 -78.86
N GLU A 90 -30.32 17.80 -78.63
CA GLU A 90 -29.26 18.65 -78.12
C GLU A 90 -28.71 19.65 -79.14
N ARG A 91 -28.08 20.71 -78.62
CA ARG A 91 -27.40 21.71 -79.46
C ARG A 91 -26.23 21.06 -80.21
N GLY A 92 -26.33 21.00 -81.55
CA GLY A 92 -25.35 20.31 -82.41
C GLY A 92 -25.84 18.99 -82.99
N GLY A 93 -27.05 18.53 -82.64
CA GLY A 93 -27.76 17.45 -83.32
C GLY A 93 -27.41 16.02 -82.89
N GLN A 94 -26.52 15.84 -81.90
CA GLN A 94 -26.25 14.54 -81.27
C GLN A 94 -26.68 14.56 -79.81
N GLY A 95 -27.63 13.69 -79.46
CA GLY A 95 -28.16 13.53 -78.09
C GLY A 95 -29.59 14.05 -77.92
N ASP A 96 -30.26 13.52 -76.91
CA ASP A 96 -31.63 13.86 -76.55
C ASP A 96 -31.62 14.95 -75.45
N PHE A 97 -32.49 15.96 -75.54
CA PHE A 97 -32.62 17.01 -74.51
C PHE A 97 -33.97 16.92 -73.78
N ILE A 98 -35.08 16.94 -74.52
CA ILE A 98 -36.43 16.81 -73.97
C ILE A 98 -37.26 15.88 -74.86
N ASP A 99 -37.87 14.88 -74.26
CA ASP A 99 -38.83 13.98 -74.91
C ASP A 99 -40.15 13.96 -74.14
N ILE A 100 -41.26 14.32 -74.78
CA ILE A 100 -42.59 14.30 -74.17
C ILE A 100 -43.46 13.28 -74.90
N GLY A 101 -43.95 12.28 -74.15
CA GLY A 101 -44.87 11.27 -74.68
C GLY A 101 -46.17 11.90 -75.21
N LYS A 102 -46.83 12.71 -74.37
CA LYS A 102 -48.07 13.42 -74.74
C LYS A 102 -48.21 14.75 -73.99
N LEU A 103 -48.59 15.81 -74.70
CA LEU A 103 -48.93 17.13 -74.16
C LEU A 103 -50.39 17.45 -74.48
N VAL A 104 -51.18 17.83 -73.48
CA VAL A 104 -52.58 18.25 -73.62
C VAL A 104 -52.74 19.65 -73.06
N VAL A 105 -53.32 20.56 -73.84
CA VAL A 105 -53.62 21.93 -73.42
C VAL A 105 -55.06 22.25 -73.79
N ARG A 106 -55.86 22.71 -72.82
CA ARG A 106 -57.27 23.08 -73.02
C ARG A 106 -57.53 24.54 -72.66
N PRO A 107 -57.29 25.49 -73.56
CA PRO A 107 -57.68 26.88 -73.38
C PRO A 107 -59.20 27.02 -73.25
N SER A 108 -59.67 28.07 -72.58
CA SER A 108 -61.09 28.33 -72.41
C SER A 108 -61.58 29.47 -73.31
N TRP A 109 -62.73 29.29 -73.97
CA TRP A 109 -63.41 30.38 -74.68
C TRP A 109 -63.74 31.57 -73.76
N SER A 110 -63.84 31.36 -72.45
CA SER A 110 -64.03 32.44 -71.47
C SER A 110 -62.89 33.48 -71.48
N SER A 111 -61.71 33.14 -71.99
CA SER A 111 -60.59 34.07 -72.10
C SER A 111 -60.90 35.31 -72.94
N LEU A 112 -61.63 35.14 -74.04
CA LEU A 112 -62.01 36.24 -74.92
C LEU A 112 -63.00 37.20 -74.25
N PHE A 113 -63.91 36.66 -73.42
CA PHE A 113 -64.94 37.44 -72.72
C PHE A 113 -64.41 38.10 -71.44
N ARG A 114 -63.40 37.51 -70.79
CA ARG A 114 -62.84 38.00 -69.51
C ARG A 114 -61.58 38.86 -69.68
N GLY A 115 -61.06 39.01 -70.90
CA GLY A 115 -59.84 39.77 -71.17
C GLY A 115 -58.59 39.23 -70.44
N ALA A 116 -58.59 37.93 -70.12
CA ALA A 116 -57.52 37.28 -69.37
C ALA A 116 -57.25 35.86 -69.93
N PRO A 117 -55.98 35.42 -70.03
CA PRO A 117 -55.68 34.03 -70.38
C PRO A 117 -56.23 33.06 -69.34
N ILE A 118 -57.07 32.12 -69.78
CA ILE A 118 -57.72 31.10 -68.95
C ILE A 118 -57.52 29.76 -69.63
N VAL A 119 -56.87 28.83 -68.94
CA VAL A 119 -56.61 27.47 -69.40
C VAL A 119 -57.23 26.50 -68.39
N ASN A 120 -58.07 25.59 -68.86
CA ASN A 120 -58.80 24.64 -68.01
C ASN A 120 -57.95 23.42 -67.63
N GLU A 121 -57.00 23.02 -68.48
CA GLU A 121 -56.13 21.86 -68.26
C GLU A 121 -54.80 22.03 -68.99
N VAL A 122 -53.71 21.65 -68.31
CA VAL A 122 -52.39 21.45 -68.91
C VAL A 122 -51.86 20.12 -68.40
N ARG A 123 -51.80 19.09 -69.26
CA ARG A 123 -51.30 17.77 -68.88
C ARG A 123 -50.09 17.38 -69.71
N VAL A 124 -49.05 16.89 -69.06
CA VAL A 124 -47.82 16.37 -69.69
C VAL A 124 -47.61 14.93 -69.23
N ASP A 125 -47.71 13.97 -70.12
CA ASP A 125 -47.55 12.55 -69.82
C ASP A 125 -46.19 12.05 -70.35
N SER A 126 -45.46 11.35 -69.48
CA SER A 126 -44.13 10.78 -69.70
C SER A 126 -43.05 11.74 -70.24
N PRO A 127 -42.82 12.91 -69.62
CA PRO A 127 -41.72 13.78 -70.04
C PRO A 127 -40.36 13.25 -69.55
N ARG A 128 -39.37 13.21 -70.43
CA ARG A 128 -37.99 12.84 -70.14
C ARG A 128 -37.07 14.02 -70.40
N PHE A 129 -36.22 14.33 -69.44
CA PHE A 129 -35.25 15.42 -69.52
C PHE A 129 -33.84 14.86 -69.37
N HIS A 130 -32.93 15.28 -70.24
CA HIS A 130 -31.50 15.04 -70.05
C HIS A 130 -30.84 16.35 -69.65
N VAL A 131 -30.24 16.39 -68.46
CA VAL A 131 -29.62 17.59 -67.91
C VAL A 131 -28.14 17.32 -67.65
N VAL A 132 -27.27 18.13 -68.23
CA VAL A 132 -25.82 18.01 -68.03
C VAL A 132 -25.30 19.29 -67.41
N ARG A 133 -24.61 19.18 -66.29
CA ARG A 133 -23.88 20.30 -65.66
C ARG A 133 -22.41 20.23 -66.04
N TYR A 134 -21.89 21.28 -66.66
CA TYR A 134 -20.49 21.37 -67.06
C TYR A 134 -19.62 22.00 -65.96
N ASP A 135 -20.12 23.04 -65.30
CA ASP A 135 -19.44 23.73 -64.20
C ASP A 135 -20.46 24.40 -63.26
N ALA A 136 -20.00 25.31 -62.39
CA ALA A 136 -20.83 25.91 -61.34
C ALA A 136 -22.08 26.64 -61.88
N GLN A 137 -22.00 27.25 -63.06
CA GLN A 137 -23.07 28.09 -63.63
C GLN A 137 -23.53 27.63 -65.03
N ARG A 138 -22.81 26.73 -65.70
CA ARG A 138 -23.13 26.27 -67.04
C ARG A 138 -23.72 24.86 -67.08
N PHE A 139 -24.89 24.75 -67.70
CA PHE A 139 -25.63 23.54 -68.02
C PHE A 139 -25.79 23.42 -69.54
N ASN A 140 -26.20 22.23 -70.01
CA ASN A 140 -26.57 22.02 -71.42
C ASN A 140 -27.67 22.95 -71.92
N PHE A 141 -28.43 23.62 -71.04
CA PHE A 141 -29.50 24.57 -71.39
C PHE A 141 -29.25 26.02 -70.95
N THR A 142 -28.07 26.37 -70.42
CA THR A 142 -27.76 27.76 -69.99
C THR A 142 -27.93 28.76 -71.13
N ASP A 143 -27.65 28.35 -72.37
CA ASP A 143 -27.86 29.18 -73.57
C ASP A 143 -29.34 29.58 -73.76
N LEU A 144 -30.27 28.70 -73.40
CA LEU A 144 -31.70 29.01 -73.39
C LEU A 144 -32.04 30.01 -72.28
N ILE A 145 -31.48 29.82 -71.08
CA ILE A 145 -31.70 30.76 -69.96
C ILE A 145 -31.23 32.16 -70.37
N GLU A 146 -29.99 32.32 -70.82
CA GLU A 146 -29.43 33.61 -71.22
C GLU A 146 -30.27 34.29 -72.30
N LYS A 147 -30.75 33.51 -73.28
CA LYS A 147 -31.62 34.01 -74.36
C LYS A 147 -32.98 34.52 -73.87
N PHE A 148 -33.54 33.91 -72.81
CA PHE A 148 -34.88 34.24 -72.31
C PHE A 148 -34.91 35.03 -70.99
N SER A 149 -33.76 35.34 -70.36
CA SER A 149 -33.69 35.93 -69.01
C SER A 149 -33.58 37.46 -68.95
N THR A 150 -33.62 38.18 -70.07
CA THR A 150 -33.63 39.66 -70.05
C THR A 150 -35.00 40.17 -69.53
N PRO A 151 -35.08 40.79 -68.34
CA PRO A 151 -36.36 41.19 -67.78
C PRO A 151 -36.97 42.34 -68.58
N SER A 152 -38.23 42.20 -68.95
CA SER A 152 -39.04 43.34 -69.43
C SER A 152 -39.29 44.28 -68.23
N LYS A 153 -39.25 45.60 -68.45
CA LYS A 153 -39.54 46.59 -67.39
C LYS A 153 -40.93 46.29 -66.77
N PRO A 154 -41.06 46.13 -65.44
CA PRO A 154 -42.35 45.80 -64.83
C PRO A 154 -43.31 46.99 -64.92
N GLU A 155 -44.45 46.82 -65.59
CA GLU A 155 -45.58 47.74 -65.45
C GLU A 155 -46.29 47.51 -64.10
N SER A 156 -46.81 48.57 -63.51
CA SER A 156 -47.27 48.66 -62.12
C SER A 156 -48.57 47.90 -61.77
N LYS A 157 -49.12 47.07 -62.68
CA LYS A 157 -50.35 46.30 -62.44
C LYS A 157 -50.17 44.81 -62.70
N PRO A 158 -50.59 43.92 -61.77
CA PRO A 158 -50.46 42.48 -61.94
C PRO A 158 -51.34 42.00 -63.11
N THR A 159 -50.73 41.27 -64.06
CA THR A 159 -51.44 40.64 -65.17
C THR A 159 -52.36 39.53 -64.65
N HIS A 160 -53.65 39.60 -64.99
CA HIS A 160 -54.64 38.61 -64.58
C HIS A 160 -54.59 37.37 -65.48
N PHE A 161 -54.47 36.18 -64.89
CA PHE A 161 -54.56 34.90 -65.60
C PHE A 161 -55.11 33.80 -64.68
N SER A 162 -55.53 32.68 -65.27
CA SER A 162 -55.89 31.46 -64.53
C SER A 162 -55.55 30.20 -65.33
N VAL A 163 -54.80 29.29 -64.73
CA VAL A 163 -54.51 27.96 -65.28
C VAL A 163 -55.02 26.93 -64.28
N SER A 164 -55.87 26.02 -64.71
CA SER A 164 -56.43 24.94 -63.89
C SER A 164 -55.89 23.59 -64.35
N ASN A 165 -55.96 22.61 -63.45
CA ASN A 165 -55.61 21.22 -63.67
C ASN A 165 -54.27 21.01 -64.37
N ILE A 166 -53.19 21.52 -63.76
CA ILE A 166 -51.82 21.31 -64.25
C ILE A 166 -51.35 19.96 -63.74
N GLN A 167 -51.03 19.04 -64.64
CA GLN A 167 -50.60 17.69 -64.31
C GLN A 167 -49.36 17.32 -65.10
N VAL A 168 -48.40 16.69 -64.44
CA VAL A 168 -47.30 15.97 -65.07
C VAL A 168 -47.31 14.56 -64.52
N ASN A 169 -47.30 13.55 -65.38
CA ASN A 169 -47.36 12.14 -65.00
C ASN A 169 -46.17 11.36 -65.59
N ASP A 170 -45.66 10.38 -64.83
CA ASP A 170 -44.63 9.41 -65.26
C ASP A 170 -43.34 10.05 -65.84
N GLY A 171 -42.89 11.17 -65.27
CA GLY A 171 -41.71 11.87 -65.77
C GLY A 171 -40.39 11.22 -65.34
N ARG A 172 -39.33 11.48 -66.12
CA ARG A 172 -37.94 11.09 -65.82
C ARG A 172 -36.95 12.22 -66.07
N ILE A 173 -35.93 12.35 -65.24
CA ILE A 173 -34.83 13.29 -65.40
C ILE A 173 -33.52 12.52 -65.21
N ASP A 174 -32.67 12.48 -66.23
CA ASP A 174 -31.32 11.96 -66.13
C ASP A 174 -30.35 13.16 -65.99
N PHE A 175 -29.75 13.31 -64.81
CA PHE A 175 -28.87 14.42 -64.46
C PHE A 175 -27.41 13.96 -64.38
N ASP A 176 -26.57 14.47 -65.28
CA ASP A 176 -25.12 14.21 -65.36
C ASP A 176 -24.34 15.43 -64.84
N ASP A 177 -23.84 15.36 -63.60
CA ASP A 177 -23.01 16.41 -63.01
C ASP A 177 -21.53 16.11 -63.25
N ARG A 178 -20.97 16.73 -64.29
CA ARG A 178 -19.55 16.56 -64.64
C ARG A 178 -18.61 17.34 -63.75
N LEU A 179 -19.10 18.34 -63.01
CA LEU A 179 -18.29 19.11 -62.06
C LEU A 179 -17.98 18.26 -60.82
N LEU A 180 -18.97 17.53 -60.33
CA LEU A 180 -18.85 16.66 -59.16
C LEU A 180 -18.57 15.19 -59.53
N ASN A 181 -18.62 14.85 -60.82
CA ASN A 181 -18.50 13.50 -61.36
C ASN A 181 -19.55 12.54 -60.77
N GLU A 182 -20.78 13.03 -60.63
CA GLU A 182 -21.93 12.33 -60.07
C GLU A 182 -23.06 12.24 -61.10
N LYS A 183 -23.87 11.18 -61.01
CA LYS A 183 -25.05 10.97 -61.88
C LYS A 183 -26.27 10.69 -61.04
N HIS A 184 -27.33 11.43 -61.29
CA HIS A 184 -28.61 11.28 -60.60
C HIS A 184 -29.73 10.94 -61.58
N VAL A 185 -30.65 10.09 -61.15
CA VAL A 185 -31.86 9.75 -61.91
C VAL A 185 -33.06 10.07 -61.04
N VAL A 186 -33.96 10.90 -61.57
CA VAL A 186 -35.28 11.15 -60.97
C VAL A 186 -36.31 10.49 -61.85
N ASP A 187 -36.97 9.43 -61.38
CA ASP A 187 -37.99 8.73 -62.16
C ASP A 187 -39.37 8.76 -61.49
N ASN A 188 -40.38 8.36 -62.27
CA ASN A 188 -41.79 8.34 -61.89
C ASN A 188 -42.28 9.66 -61.25
N TRP A 189 -41.73 10.79 -61.69
CA TRP A 189 -42.09 12.07 -61.08
C TRP A 189 -43.44 12.55 -61.58
N THR A 190 -44.33 12.85 -60.64
CA THR A 190 -45.70 13.27 -60.86
C THR A 190 -45.94 14.58 -60.13
N LEU A 191 -46.36 15.61 -60.86
CA LEU A 191 -46.68 16.95 -60.33
C LEU A 191 -48.17 17.24 -60.59
N GLY A 192 -48.92 17.56 -59.55
CA GLY A 192 -50.31 18.01 -59.68
C GLY A 192 -50.49 19.37 -59.03
N ILE A 193 -50.94 20.37 -59.80
CA ILE A 193 -51.31 21.69 -59.30
C ILE A 193 -52.77 21.96 -59.72
N PRO A 194 -53.72 22.02 -58.76
CA PRO A 194 -55.14 22.14 -59.06
C PRO A 194 -55.50 23.41 -59.86
N PHE A 195 -54.93 24.56 -59.49
CA PHE A 195 -55.02 25.79 -60.26
C PHE A 195 -53.96 26.82 -59.80
N ILE A 196 -53.63 27.77 -60.67
CA ILE A 196 -52.82 28.97 -60.40
C ILE A 196 -53.59 30.15 -60.99
N ALA A 197 -53.91 31.18 -60.19
CA ALA A 197 -54.66 32.33 -60.68
C ALA A 197 -54.31 33.64 -59.96
N THR A 198 -54.20 34.74 -60.72
CA THR A 198 -53.98 36.11 -60.21
C THR A 198 -55.24 36.98 -60.26
N LEU A 199 -56.42 36.35 -60.39
CA LEU A 199 -57.72 37.01 -60.34
C LEU A 199 -58.02 37.46 -58.90
N PRO A 200 -58.46 38.72 -58.63
CA PRO A 200 -58.65 39.24 -57.27
C PRO A 200 -59.54 38.39 -56.34
N SER A 201 -60.50 37.64 -56.88
CA SER A 201 -61.38 36.73 -56.11
C SER A 201 -60.77 35.34 -55.83
N LYS A 202 -59.56 35.08 -56.34
CA LYS A 202 -58.89 33.76 -56.29
C LYS A 202 -57.47 33.81 -55.68
N THR A 203 -56.98 34.99 -55.29
CA THR A 203 -55.63 35.17 -54.72
C THR A 203 -55.51 34.71 -53.27
N ASP A 204 -56.60 34.67 -52.50
CA ASP A 204 -56.64 34.24 -51.08
C ASP A 204 -57.18 32.80 -50.88
N ILE A 205 -57.15 31.97 -51.94
CA ILE A 205 -57.55 30.56 -51.87
C ILE A 205 -56.31 29.69 -51.81
N PHE A 206 -56.31 28.69 -50.91
CA PHE A 206 -55.25 27.70 -50.85
C PHE A 206 -55.23 26.82 -52.11
N VAL A 207 -54.08 26.77 -52.77
CA VAL A 207 -53.74 25.81 -53.80
C VAL A 207 -53.00 24.65 -53.14
N GLN A 208 -53.36 23.41 -53.48
CA GLN A 208 -52.75 22.21 -52.93
C GLN A 208 -51.86 21.50 -53.97
N PRO A 209 -50.62 21.96 -54.21
CA PRO A 209 -49.71 21.26 -55.09
C PRO A 209 -49.25 19.94 -54.47
N LYS A 210 -49.09 18.91 -55.30
CA LYS A 210 -48.48 17.64 -54.90
C LYS A 210 -47.36 17.26 -55.86
N LEU A 211 -46.24 16.80 -55.32
CA LEU A 211 -45.13 16.21 -56.06
C LEU A 211 -44.83 14.83 -55.47
N ARG A 212 -44.72 13.82 -56.33
CA ARG A 212 -44.18 12.50 -55.99
C ARG A 212 -43.05 12.21 -56.97
N ALA A 213 -41.96 11.62 -56.52
CA ALA A 213 -40.83 11.23 -57.36
C ALA A 213 -40.01 10.13 -56.70
N GLN A 214 -39.16 9.45 -57.45
CA GLN A 214 -38.09 8.61 -56.92
C GLN A 214 -36.75 9.22 -57.34
N PHE A 215 -35.94 9.63 -56.38
CA PHE A 215 -34.60 10.21 -56.60
C PHE A 215 -33.55 9.15 -56.26
N ASP A 216 -32.80 8.68 -57.26
CA ASP A 216 -31.83 7.59 -57.12
C ASP A 216 -32.41 6.34 -56.42
N GLY A 217 -33.68 6.01 -56.71
CA GLY A 217 -34.42 4.92 -56.08
C GLY A 217 -35.01 5.22 -54.69
N SER A 218 -34.81 6.43 -54.16
CA SER A 218 -35.38 6.89 -52.88
C SER A 218 -36.70 7.63 -53.13
N PRO A 219 -37.85 7.21 -52.56
CA PRO A 219 -39.11 7.89 -52.79
C PRO A 219 -39.14 9.25 -52.08
N ILE A 220 -39.61 10.28 -52.80
CA ILE A 220 -39.83 11.65 -52.33
C ILE A 220 -41.31 12.01 -52.53
N ALA A 221 -41.92 12.53 -51.48
CA ALA A 221 -43.28 13.06 -51.50
C ALA A 221 -43.32 14.47 -50.90
N ILE A 222 -43.80 15.42 -51.69
CA ILE A 222 -44.00 16.80 -51.26
C ILE A 222 -45.47 17.15 -51.44
N ASP A 223 -46.15 17.48 -50.35
CA ASP A 223 -47.54 17.96 -50.36
C ASP A 223 -47.55 19.39 -49.86
N GLY A 224 -47.99 20.33 -50.71
CA GLY A 224 -48.08 21.73 -50.37
C GLY A 224 -49.53 22.18 -50.20
N LYS A 225 -49.70 23.26 -49.44
CA LYS A 225 -50.92 24.05 -49.32
C LYS A 225 -50.49 25.51 -49.24
N THR A 226 -50.69 26.28 -50.31
CA THR A 226 -50.10 27.63 -50.44
C THR A 226 -51.07 28.65 -51.03
N LYS A 227 -50.92 29.91 -50.63
CA LYS A 227 -51.55 31.09 -51.23
C LYS A 227 -50.50 31.93 -51.99
N PRO A 228 -50.03 31.48 -53.17
CA PRO A 228 -48.83 32.02 -53.82
C PRO A 228 -48.94 33.49 -54.24
N PHE A 229 -50.17 34.02 -54.38
CA PHE A 229 -50.43 35.40 -54.81
C PHE A 229 -51.09 36.28 -53.73
N ALA A 230 -51.34 35.74 -52.53
CA ALA A 230 -51.74 36.55 -51.38
C ALA A 230 -50.54 37.34 -50.84
N LEU A 231 -50.79 38.49 -50.21
CA LEU A 231 -49.72 39.27 -49.56
C LEU A 231 -49.01 38.45 -48.46
N SER A 232 -49.75 37.61 -47.72
CA SER A 232 -49.19 36.76 -46.68
C SER A 232 -48.33 35.60 -47.20
N ARG A 233 -48.50 35.21 -48.47
CA ARG A 233 -47.85 34.04 -49.09
C ARG A 233 -47.87 32.78 -48.21
N GLU A 234 -48.94 32.64 -47.43
CA GLU A 234 -49.10 31.56 -46.45
C GLU A 234 -48.96 30.20 -47.13
N SER A 235 -47.98 29.42 -46.69
CA SER A 235 -47.60 28.16 -47.32
C SER A 235 -47.24 27.11 -46.27
N GLU A 236 -47.90 25.97 -46.34
CA GLU A 236 -47.62 24.76 -45.57
C GLU A 236 -47.10 23.69 -46.54
N VAL A 237 -45.98 23.05 -46.23
CA VAL A 237 -45.35 22.03 -47.08
C VAL A 237 -44.96 20.83 -46.23
N ALA A 238 -45.60 19.69 -46.47
CA ALA A 238 -45.18 18.41 -45.95
C ALA A 238 -44.13 17.79 -46.89
N LEU A 239 -42.93 17.52 -46.36
CA LEU A 239 -41.79 16.94 -47.06
C LEU A 239 -41.44 15.58 -46.46
N LYS A 240 -41.69 14.53 -47.23
CA LYS A 240 -41.36 13.14 -46.86
C LYS A 240 -40.37 12.56 -47.85
N PHE A 241 -39.31 11.95 -47.35
CA PHE A 241 -38.42 11.12 -48.16
C PHE A 241 -37.91 9.95 -47.34
N ASP A 242 -37.59 8.83 -48.00
CA ASP A 242 -37.16 7.60 -47.34
C ASP A 242 -35.84 7.08 -47.94
N ARG A 243 -34.87 6.79 -47.08
CA ARG A 243 -33.54 6.24 -47.40
C ARG A 243 -32.71 7.00 -48.46
N LEU A 244 -32.74 8.33 -48.41
CA LEU A 244 -31.96 9.19 -49.31
C LEU A 244 -30.45 9.08 -49.02
N ASP A 245 -29.64 8.83 -50.05
CA ASP A 245 -28.18 8.62 -49.95
C ASP A 245 -27.44 9.93 -49.63
N VAL A 246 -26.93 10.05 -48.40
CA VAL A 246 -26.28 11.26 -47.90
C VAL A 246 -24.91 11.53 -48.54
N PRO A 247 -23.97 10.56 -48.64
CA PRO A 247 -22.69 10.75 -49.33
C PRO A 247 -22.82 11.42 -50.70
N LYS A 248 -23.79 11.00 -51.51
CA LYS A 248 -24.06 11.59 -52.82
C LYS A 248 -24.50 13.05 -52.75
N LEU A 249 -25.35 13.39 -51.77
CA LEU A 249 -25.87 14.76 -51.60
C LEU A 249 -24.89 15.71 -50.93
N VAL A 250 -24.01 15.23 -50.05
CA VAL A 250 -23.02 16.06 -49.35
C VAL A 250 -22.04 16.72 -50.32
N SER A 251 -21.82 16.14 -51.50
CA SER A 251 -21.04 16.76 -52.58
C SER A 251 -21.58 18.11 -53.03
N TYR A 252 -22.89 18.36 -52.84
CA TYR A 252 -23.59 19.60 -53.16
C TYR A 252 -23.59 20.62 -52.01
N ALA A 253 -22.92 20.35 -50.89
CA ALA A 253 -22.85 21.29 -49.77
C ALA A 253 -22.15 22.61 -50.18
N PRO A 254 -22.65 23.79 -49.75
CA PRO A 254 -22.10 25.09 -50.15
C PRO A 254 -20.64 25.34 -49.73
N ALA A 255 -20.16 24.61 -48.71
CA ALA A 255 -18.81 24.73 -48.16
C ALA A 255 -18.15 23.36 -48.02
N LYS A 256 -16.83 23.29 -48.25
CA LYS A 256 -16.05 22.06 -48.05
C LYS A 256 -16.03 21.69 -46.57
N LEU A 257 -16.75 20.65 -46.21
CA LEU A 257 -16.78 20.14 -44.84
C LEU A 257 -15.39 19.66 -44.39
N PRO A 258 -15.02 19.81 -43.10
CA PRO A 258 -13.78 19.30 -42.53
C PRO A 258 -13.74 17.77 -42.39
N VAL A 259 -14.84 17.10 -42.74
CA VAL A 259 -15.07 15.66 -42.59
C VAL A 259 -15.60 15.06 -43.90
N ILE A 260 -15.46 13.74 -44.04
CA ILE A 260 -15.97 12.95 -45.17
C ILE A 260 -17.07 12.04 -44.65
N VAL A 261 -18.26 12.09 -45.26
CA VAL A 261 -19.37 11.17 -44.96
C VAL A 261 -19.27 9.99 -45.93
N THR A 262 -18.96 8.81 -45.40
CA THR A 262 -18.72 7.59 -46.20
C THR A 262 -19.98 6.74 -46.40
N SER A 263 -20.91 6.78 -45.44
CA SER A 263 -22.23 6.16 -45.56
C SER A 263 -23.26 6.92 -44.72
N GLY A 264 -24.53 6.82 -45.11
CA GLY A 264 -25.68 7.32 -44.35
C GLY A 264 -26.94 7.38 -45.21
N LEU A 265 -28.06 6.90 -44.67
CA LEU A 265 -29.39 6.92 -45.31
C LEU A 265 -30.33 7.85 -44.54
N LEU A 266 -30.79 8.93 -45.17
CA LEU A 266 -31.63 9.95 -44.54
C LEU A 266 -33.10 9.74 -44.87
N SER A 267 -33.96 9.80 -43.87
CA SER A 267 -35.42 9.78 -44.00
C SER A 267 -36.03 10.96 -43.25
N SER A 268 -37.17 11.46 -43.70
CA SER A 268 -37.85 12.57 -43.03
C SER A 268 -39.36 12.52 -43.13
N ASP A 269 -40.02 13.14 -42.15
CA ASP A 269 -41.42 13.53 -42.19
C ASP A 269 -41.55 14.94 -41.61
N LEU A 270 -41.30 15.95 -42.46
CA LEU A 270 -41.20 17.34 -42.06
C LEU A 270 -42.43 18.14 -42.53
N THR A 271 -42.88 19.07 -41.71
CA THR A 271 -43.89 20.08 -42.05
C THR A 271 -43.27 21.46 -41.94
N LEU A 272 -43.23 22.20 -43.06
CA LEU A 272 -42.69 23.54 -43.16
C LEU A 272 -43.84 24.54 -43.31
N ASN A 273 -43.95 25.49 -42.40
CA ASN A 273 -44.93 26.56 -42.41
C ASN A 273 -44.24 27.91 -42.66
N PHE A 274 -44.57 28.56 -43.77
CA PHE A 274 -44.03 29.84 -44.18
C PHE A 274 -45.12 30.90 -44.26
N VAL A 275 -44.87 32.08 -43.66
CA VAL A 275 -45.77 33.24 -43.72
C VAL A 275 -44.95 34.53 -43.82
N MET A 276 -45.39 35.43 -44.71
CA MET A 276 -44.96 36.83 -44.78
C MET A 276 -45.88 37.71 -43.92
N SER A 277 -45.30 38.41 -42.95
CA SER A 277 -45.97 39.46 -42.18
C SER A 277 -45.39 40.82 -42.57
N GLY A 278 -46.06 41.53 -43.48
CA GLY A 278 -45.46 42.69 -44.17
C GLY A 278 -44.25 42.24 -44.97
N ASP A 279 -43.08 42.83 -44.69
CA ASP A 279 -41.80 42.45 -45.33
C ASP A 279 -40.98 41.42 -44.52
N THR A 280 -41.52 40.91 -43.41
CA THR A 280 -40.79 39.97 -42.53
C THR A 280 -41.18 38.50 -42.77
N PRO A 281 -40.23 37.64 -43.19
CA PRO A 281 -40.48 36.20 -43.33
C PRO A 281 -40.48 35.50 -41.99
N SER A 282 -41.39 34.54 -41.82
CA SER A 282 -41.34 33.55 -40.77
C SER A 282 -41.37 32.16 -41.39
N LEU A 283 -40.52 31.27 -40.88
CA LEU A 283 -40.45 29.87 -41.28
C LEU A 283 -40.44 29.04 -40.00
N ARG A 284 -41.42 28.16 -39.86
CA ARG A 284 -41.48 27.15 -38.79
C ARG A 284 -41.34 25.76 -39.41
N VAL A 285 -40.46 24.94 -38.85
CA VAL A 285 -40.24 23.56 -39.28
C VAL A 285 -40.50 22.62 -38.11
N SER A 286 -41.33 21.61 -38.29
CA SER A 286 -41.63 20.58 -37.28
C SER A 286 -41.69 19.20 -37.91
N GLY A 287 -41.51 18.14 -37.13
CA GLY A 287 -41.54 16.75 -37.62
C GLY A 287 -40.28 15.97 -37.28
N THR A 288 -40.01 14.88 -38.00
CA THR A 288 -38.92 13.96 -37.68
C THR A 288 -37.90 13.82 -38.81
N VAL A 289 -36.66 13.56 -38.44
CA VAL A 289 -35.56 13.22 -39.34
C VAL A 289 -34.80 12.03 -38.75
N ASP A 290 -34.53 11.03 -39.58
CA ASP A 290 -33.80 9.82 -39.23
C ASP A 290 -32.59 9.65 -40.14
N LEU A 291 -31.42 9.39 -39.56
CA LEU A 291 -30.19 9.06 -40.28
C LEU A 291 -29.70 7.69 -39.83
N ASN A 292 -29.75 6.71 -40.74
CA ASN A 292 -29.33 5.33 -40.49
C ASN A 292 -27.94 5.05 -41.07
N ASP A 293 -27.18 4.18 -40.40
CA ASP A 293 -25.85 3.70 -40.82
C ASP A 293 -24.85 4.82 -41.16
N ALA A 294 -24.82 5.87 -40.34
CA ALA A 294 -23.94 7.02 -40.50
C ALA A 294 -22.48 6.63 -40.23
N LYS A 295 -21.57 6.97 -41.15
CA LYS A 295 -20.12 6.83 -40.95
C LYS A 295 -19.38 8.06 -41.46
N VAL A 296 -18.64 8.70 -40.56
CA VAL A 296 -17.92 9.94 -40.78
C VAL A 296 -16.45 9.75 -40.45
N THR A 297 -15.58 10.11 -41.40
CA THR A 297 -14.13 10.09 -41.25
C THR A 297 -13.54 11.48 -41.39
N ASP A 298 -12.30 11.66 -40.96
CA ASP A 298 -11.54 12.86 -41.31
C ASP A 298 -11.05 12.79 -42.78
N ARG A 299 -10.33 13.83 -43.20
CA ARG A 299 -9.74 13.89 -44.56
C ARG A 299 -8.61 12.88 -44.79
N ALA A 300 -8.01 12.37 -43.72
CA ALA A 300 -7.01 11.31 -43.77
C ALA A 300 -7.65 9.91 -43.73
N SER A 301 -8.98 9.82 -43.84
CA SER A 301 -9.78 8.59 -43.73
C SER A 301 -9.69 7.90 -42.36
N ALA A 302 -9.30 8.63 -41.31
CA ALA A 302 -9.38 8.14 -39.95
C ALA A 302 -10.84 8.25 -39.44
N PRO A 303 -11.36 7.22 -38.74
CA PRO A 303 -12.72 7.25 -38.21
C PRO A 303 -12.89 8.38 -37.18
N LEU A 304 -14.04 9.07 -37.21
CA LEU A 304 -14.40 10.12 -36.26
C LEU A 304 -15.70 9.80 -35.52
N PHE A 305 -16.72 9.43 -36.28
CA PHE A 305 -18.07 9.17 -35.76
C PHE A 305 -18.76 8.11 -36.61
N ALA A 306 -19.42 7.15 -35.96
CA ALA A 306 -20.38 6.28 -36.61
C ALA A 306 -21.62 6.13 -35.72
N ALA A 307 -22.79 5.86 -36.30
CA ALA A 307 -23.99 5.52 -35.54
C ALA A 307 -24.89 4.61 -36.36
N ARG A 308 -25.58 3.69 -35.68
CA ARG A 308 -26.56 2.82 -36.34
C ARG A 308 -27.81 3.61 -36.72
N GLY A 309 -28.25 4.49 -35.84
CA GLY A 309 -29.38 5.37 -36.08
C GLY A 309 -29.26 6.68 -35.32
N VAL A 310 -29.66 7.78 -35.94
CA VAL A 310 -29.82 9.09 -35.32
C VAL A 310 -31.23 9.57 -35.61
N HIS A 311 -32.05 9.72 -34.57
CA HIS A 311 -33.43 10.21 -34.65
C HIS A 311 -33.49 11.61 -34.07
N VAL A 312 -34.13 12.54 -34.77
CA VAL A 312 -34.38 13.91 -34.32
C VAL A 312 -35.84 14.24 -34.55
N ALA A 313 -36.57 14.51 -33.47
CA ALA A 313 -37.94 15.03 -33.50
C ALA A 313 -37.95 16.50 -33.10
N ALA A 314 -38.39 17.37 -34.00
CA ALA A 314 -38.49 18.80 -33.79
C ALA A 314 -39.94 19.20 -33.47
N ALA A 315 -40.14 19.80 -32.30
CA ALA A 315 -41.43 20.38 -31.89
C ALA A 315 -41.75 21.64 -32.72
N GLY A 316 -40.72 22.45 -32.98
CA GLY A 316 -40.82 23.68 -33.76
C GLY A 316 -39.49 24.42 -33.85
N LEU A 317 -38.92 24.46 -35.05
CA LEU A 317 -37.70 25.22 -35.38
C LEU A 317 -38.10 26.49 -36.12
N GLU A 318 -37.75 27.66 -35.59
CA GLU A 318 -37.87 28.95 -36.26
C GLU A 318 -36.47 29.55 -36.49
N PRO A 319 -35.70 29.05 -37.48
CA PRO A 319 -34.30 29.45 -37.67
C PRO A 319 -34.14 30.95 -37.98
N LEU A 320 -35.15 31.57 -38.61
CA LEU A 320 -35.16 33.02 -38.87
C LEU A 320 -35.32 33.87 -37.60
N ARG A 321 -35.67 33.26 -36.48
CA ARG A 321 -35.87 33.90 -35.17
C ARG A 321 -34.93 33.37 -34.08
N ASN A 322 -33.98 32.50 -34.43
CA ASN A 322 -33.09 31.81 -33.48
C ASN A 322 -33.82 30.98 -32.41
N VAL A 323 -34.96 30.37 -32.76
CA VAL A 323 -35.71 29.47 -31.86
C VAL A 323 -35.58 28.02 -32.35
N LEU A 324 -35.05 27.13 -31.51
CA LEU A 324 -34.80 25.72 -31.82
C LEU A 324 -35.35 24.84 -30.69
N HIS A 325 -36.56 24.27 -30.87
CA HIS A 325 -37.18 23.37 -29.90
C HIS A 325 -37.25 21.94 -30.43
N PHE A 326 -36.62 21.02 -29.71
CA PHE A 326 -36.60 19.58 -30.00
C PHE A 326 -37.42 18.80 -28.96
N ASP A 327 -38.27 17.89 -29.42
CA ASP A 327 -38.99 16.94 -28.58
C ASP A 327 -38.07 15.78 -28.17
N GLU A 328 -37.31 15.24 -29.12
CA GLU A 328 -36.42 14.09 -28.89
C GLU A 328 -35.18 14.15 -29.79
N ILE A 329 -34.03 13.78 -29.24
CA ILE A 329 -32.81 13.47 -29.99
C ILE A 329 -32.27 12.13 -29.47
N ARG A 330 -32.26 11.09 -30.30
CA ARG A 330 -31.81 9.75 -29.92
C ARG A 330 -30.68 9.26 -30.81
N LEU A 331 -29.60 8.77 -30.21
CA LEU A 331 -28.47 8.14 -30.91
C LEU A 331 -28.39 6.66 -30.53
N ASP A 332 -28.56 5.78 -31.52
CA ASP A 332 -28.44 4.33 -31.38
C ASP A 332 -27.04 3.86 -31.76
N GLN A 333 -26.37 3.21 -30.81
CA GLN A 333 -25.00 2.68 -30.90
C GLN A 333 -23.99 3.64 -31.54
N PRO A 334 -23.83 4.88 -31.02
CA PRO A 334 -22.81 5.78 -31.54
C PRO A 334 -21.40 5.31 -31.19
N VAL A 335 -20.48 5.37 -32.14
CA VAL A 335 -19.05 5.13 -31.97
C VAL A 335 -18.31 6.43 -32.21
N VAL A 336 -17.49 6.85 -31.24
CA VAL A 336 -16.68 8.08 -31.33
C VAL A 336 -15.22 7.73 -31.09
N ASP A 337 -14.35 8.17 -31.99
CA ASP A 337 -12.90 8.00 -31.87
C ASP A 337 -12.23 9.32 -31.49
N LEU A 338 -11.71 9.38 -30.27
CA LEU A 338 -10.97 10.51 -29.73
C LEU A 338 -9.49 10.18 -29.65
N ALA A 339 -8.65 11.03 -30.22
CA ALA A 339 -7.20 10.89 -30.15
C ALA A 339 -6.59 12.20 -29.63
N ARG A 340 -5.80 12.11 -28.56
CA ARG A 340 -5.02 13.21 -27.99
C ARG A 340 -3.55 13.04 -28.36
N ASP A 341 -2.98 14.02 -29.06
CA ASP A 341 -1.57 13.98 -29.47
C ASP A 341 -0.60 14.37 -28.33
N LYS A 342 0.72 14.29 -28.59
CA LYS A 342 1.77 14.62 -27.61
C LYS A 342 1.74 16.08 -27.16
N GLN A 343 1.10 16.96 -27.93
CA GLN A 343 0.91 18.37 -27.60
C GLN A 343 -0.35 18.58 -26.73
N GLY A 344 -1.12 17.52 -26.50
CA GLY A 344 -2.36 17.52 -25.73
C GLY A 344 -3.59 17.98 -26.53
N VAL A 345 -3.48 18.12 -27.86
CA VAL A 345 -4.57 18.58 -28.74
C VAL A 345 -5.41 17.38 -29.17
N LEU A 346 -6.73 17.49 -29.06
CA LEU A 346 -7.66 16.46 -29.52
C LEU A 346 -7.87 16.52 -31.04
N ASN A 347 -8.08 15.38 -31.68
CA ASN A 347 -8.44 15.29 -33.10
C ASN A 347 -9.68 16.11 -33.46
N VAL A 348 -10.69 16.15 -32.57
CA VAL A 348 -11.92 16.94 -32.77
C VAL A 348 -11.69 18.46 -32.68
N GLU A 349 -10.70 18.92 -31.91
CA GLU A 349 -10.34 20.35 -31.84
C GLU A 349 -9.75 20.84 -33.16
N LYS A 350 -9.14 19.95 -33.95
CA LYS A 350 -8.59 20.26 -35.29
C LYS A 350 -9.69 20.44 -36.35
N LEU A 351 -10.92 20.00 -36.08
CA LEU A 351 -12.06 20.11 -36.99
C LEU A 351 -12.79 21.45 -36.85
N ALA A 352 -12.75 22.05 -35.66
CA ALA A 352 -13.12 23.45 -35.47
C ALA A 352 -11.99 24.29 -36.09
N GLY A 353 -12.17 24.77 -37.32
CA GLY A 353 -11.17 25.59 -38.02
C GLY A 353 -10.63 26.72 -37.13
N PRO A 354 -9.40 27.23 -37.38
CA PRO A 354 -8.83 28.31 -36.58
C PRO A 354 -9.86 29.44 -36.46
N PRO A 355 -10.07 30.03 -35.26
CA PRO A 355 -10.99 31.14 -35.10
C PRO A 355 -10.61 32.18 -36.15
N ALA A 356 -11.60 32.64 -36.93
CA ALA A 356 -11.40 33.64 -37.96
C ALA A 356 -10.57 34.77 -37.35
N ALA A 357 -9.30 34.84 -37.73
CA ALA A 357 -8.45 35.94 -37.34
C ALA A 357 -9.14 37.18 -37.89
N ALA A 358 -9.64 38.02 -36.98
CA ALA A 358 -10.02 39.37 -37.33
C ALA A 358 -8.89 39.95 -38.21
N PRO A 359 -9.21 40.58 -39.36
CA PRO A 359 -8.17 41.06 -40.26
C PRO A 359 -7.27 42.00 -39.46
N LYS A 360 -6.05 41.53 -39.16
CA LYS A 360 -4.98 42.37 -38.64
C LYS A 360 -4.63 43.32 -39.77
N ALA A 361 -4.93 44.59 -39.57
CA ALA A 361 -4.35 45.66 -40.37
C ALA A 361 -2.83 45.52 -40.30
N ASP A 362 -2.23 45.21 -41.45
CA ASP A 362 -0.79 45.21 -41.63
C ASP A 362 -0.25 46.62 -41.39
N ALA A 363 0.59 46.74 -40.37
CA ALA A 363 1.41 47.91 -40.13
C ALA A 363 2.85 47.62 -40.60
N GLY A 364 3.18 48.09 -41.81
CA GLY A 364 4.40 48.86 -42.05
C GLY A 364 5.58 48.21 -42.77
N LYS A 365 5.86 48.68 -44.00
CA LYS A 365 7.15 49.31 -44.39
C LYS A 365 7.02 50.12 -45.71
N PRO A 366 7.94 51.06 -46.04
CA PRO A 366 7.59 52.45 -46.31
C PRO A 366 8.03 52.97 -47.70
N ALA A 367 7.41 54.05 -48.19
CA ALA A 367 8.09 55.24 -48.74
C ALA A 367 7.15 56.17 -49.54
N ALA A 368 7.23 57.45 -49.16
CA ALA A 368 7.33 58.65 -49.99
C ALA A 368 6.14 59.19 -50.83
N SER A 369 5.74 60.39 -50.37
CA SER A 369 5.52 61.64 -51.12
C SER A 369 4.10 61.97 -51.59
N GLY A 370 3.69 63.21 -51.25
CA GLY A 370 2.53 63.89 -51.83
C GLY A 370 1.75 64.71 -50.81
N ALA A 371 2.09 65.99 -50.69
CA ALA A 371 1.61 66.93 -49.70
C ALA A 371 0.16 67.44 -49.90
N ALA A 372 -0.35 68.04 -48.81
CA ALA A 372 -1.25 69.22 -48.69
C ALA A 372 -2.54 68.91 -47.92
N ALA A 373 -2.60 69.09 -46.59
CA ALA A 373 -2.74 70.35 -45.84
C ALA A 373 -4.18 70.92 -45.82
N SER A 374 -4.81 70.93 -44.64
CA SER A 374 -5.25 72.12 -43.88
C SER A 374 -6.53 71.81 -43.07
N THR A 375 -6.39 71.73 -41.74
CA THR A 375 -6.87 72.69 -40.72
C THR A 375 -8.39 72.89 -40.65
N ALA A 376 -9.01 72.47 -39.55
CA ALA A 376 -9.41 73.35 -38.45
C ALA A 376 -10.37 72.61 -37.50
N ALA A 377 -10.12 72.76 -36.21
CA ALA A 377 -10.95 72.22 -35.14
C ALA A 377 -12.04 73.21 -34.72
N ALA A 378 -13.18 72.62 -34.35
CA ALA A 378 -14.03 72.96 -33.21
C ALA A 378 -15.15 74.02 -33.33
N ASN A 379 -16.31 73.56 -32.81
CA ASN A 379 -17.50 74.24 -32.28
C ASN A 379 -18.57 74.64 -33.33
N ALA A 380 -19.87 74.41 -33.15
CA ALA A 380 -20.67 74.11 -31.96
C ALA A 380 -21.93 73.30 -32.33
N ALA A 381 -22.53 72.71 -31.29
CA ALA A 381 -23.69 71.82 -31.29
C ALA A 381 -24.99 72.42 -31.88
N SER A 382 -25.81 71.57 -32.51
CA SER A 382 -27.13 71.11 -32.03
C SER A 382 -27.96 70.53 -33.20
N ASP A 383 -28.78 69.52 -32.86
CA ASP A 383 -29.91 68.98 -33.64
C ASP A 383 -29.63 68.06 -34.83
N ALA A 384 -29.42 66.77 -34.53
CA ALA A 384 -30.23 65.64 -35.03
C ALA A 384 -29.50 64.30 -34.74
N LYS A 385 -29.77 63.73 -33.56
CA LYS A 385 -29.36 62.35 -33.23
C LYS A 385 -30.29 61.39 -33.97
N VAL A 386 -29.91 60.96 -35.17
CA VAL A 386 -30.49 59.77 -35.80
C VAL A 386 -29.84 58.56 -35.12
N GLU A 387 -30.57 57.97 -34.17
CA GLU A 387 -30.32 56.64 -33.66
C GLU A 387 -30.51 55.62 -34.78
N ALA A 388 -29.40 55.26 -35.45
CA ALA A 388 -29.29 53.96 -36.07
C ALA A 388 -29.02 52.93 -34.95
N ALA A 389 -30.09 52.51 -34.29
CA ALA A 389 -30.04 51.34 -33.41
C ALA A 389 -29.69 50.12 -34.26
N ALA A 390 -28.44 49.67 -34.19
CA ALA A 390 -28.07 48.33 -34.60
C ALA A 390 -28.91 47.36 -33.76
N LYS A 391 -29.94 46.78 -34.37
CA LYS A 391 -30.82 45.80 -33.73
C LYS A 391 -29.98 44.55 -33.46
N GLU A 392 -29.57 44.35 -32.21
CA GLU A 392 -28.91 43.11 -31.77
C GLU A 392 -29.77 41.92 -32.18
N ALA A 393 -29.15 40.92 -32.81
CA ALA A 393 -29.82 39.68 -33.15
C ALA A 393 -30.31 38.99 -31.85
N PRO A 394 -31.55 38.46 -31.80
CA PRO A 394 -32.07 37.83 -30.60
C PRO A 394 -31.20 36.64 -30.17
N PRO A 395 -31.01 36.41 -28.86
CA PRO A 395 -30.22 35.29 -28.35
C PRO A 395 -30.86 33.96 -28.76
N LEU A 396 -30.02 32.93 -28.95
CA LEU A 396 -30.49 31.59 -29.29
C LEU A 396 -31.38 31.03 -28.17
N ASP A 397 -32.61 30.68 -28.51
CA ASP A 397 -33.53 29.91 -27.67
C ASP A 397 -33.45 28.44 -28.08
N LEU A 398 -32.73 27.63 -27.29
CA LEU A 398 -32.54 26.20 -27.51
C LEU A 398 -33.18 25.41 -26.37
N THR A 399 -34.11 24.52 -26.72
CA THR A 399 -34.76 23.58 -25.78
C THR A 399 -34.71 22.16 -26.33
N ILE A 400 -34.33 21.20 -25.49
CA ILE A 400 -34.33 19.76 -25.78
C ILE A 400 -35.14 19.07 -24.67
N ARG A 401 -36.31 18.54 -25.01
CA ARG A 401 -37.18 17.88 -24.01
C ARG A 401 -36.61 16.53 -23.56
N HIS A 402 -36.14 15.72 -24.50
CA HIS A 402 -35.49 14.43 -24.23
C HIS A 402 -34.29 14.22 -25.16
N PHE A 403 -33.17 13.78 -24.60
CA PHE A 403 -32.02 13.30 -25.35
C PHE A 403 -31.59 11.96 -24.79
N ALA A 404 -31.31 11.00 -25.67
CA ALA A 404 -30.92 9.64 -25.29
C ALA A 404 -29.77 9.12 -26.16
N ILE A 405 -28.86 8.39 -25.51
CA ILE A 405 -27.85 7.55 -26.16
C ILE A 405 -28.10 6.12 -25.73
N ASP A 406 -28.27 5.22 -26.70
CA ASP A 406 -28.49 3.79 -26.46
C ASP A 406 -27.27 2.99 -26.92
N GLY A 407 -26.43 2.54 -25.98
CA GLY A 407 -25.37 1.56 -26.25
C GLY A 407 -24.17 2.05 -27.07
N GLY A 408 -23.64 3.24 -26.77
CA GLY A 408 -22.48 3.82 -27.46
C GLY A 408 -21.10 3.27 -27.04
N THR A 409 -20.10 3.58 -27.85
CA THR A 409 -18.67 3.31 -27.59
C THR A 409 -17.85 4.56 -27.85
N ILE A 410 -16.98 4.94 -26.91
CA ILE A 410 -16.00 6.01 -27.12
C ILE A 410 -14.61 5.39 -27.00
N ASN A 411 -13.84 5.42 -28.07
CA ASN A 411 -12.43 5.03 -28.05
C ASN A 411 -11.57 6.25 -27.78
N VAL A 412 -10.66 6.16 -26.82
CA VAL A 412 -9.74 7.23 -26.44
C VAL A 412 -8.31 6.73 -26.62
N ASP A 413 -7.56 7.33 -27.54
CA ASP A 413 -6.11 7.14 -27.66
C ASP A 413 -5.39 8.38 -27.09
N ASP A 414 -4.77 8.21 -25.92
CA ASP A 414 -4.04 9.29 -25.25
C ASP A 414 -2.52 9.07 -25.35
N ARG A 415 -1.86 9.98 -26.08
CA ARG A 415 -0.41 9.96 -26.32
C ARG A 415 0.34 10.99 -25.47
N VAL A 416 -0.32 11.63 -24.51
CA VAL A 416 0.33 12.56 -23.56
C VAL A 416 1.20 11.83 -22.54
N PRO A 417 0.74 10.74 -21.89
CA PRO A 417 1.59 10.02 -20.94
C PRO A 417 2.83 9.45 -21.63
N ALA A 418 3.91 9.27 -20.88
CA ALA A 418 5.16 8.71 -21.40
C ALA A 418 4.99 7.34 -22.07
N THR A 419 4.00 6.56 -21.60
CA THR A 419 3.51 5.35 -22.26
C THR A 419 2.15 5.65 -22.89
N PRO A 420 2.04 5.69 -24.23
CA PRO A 420 0.75 5.90 -24.90
C PRO A 420 -0.27 4.86 -24.44
N THR A 421 -1.50 5.31 -24.18
CA THR A 421 -2.54 4.46 -23.61
C THR A 421 -3.85 4.64 -24.36
N ALA A 422 -4.40 3.51 -24.83
CA ALA A 422 -5.75 3.45 -25.38
C ALA A 422 -6.75 2.95 -24.34
N MET A 423 -7.92 3.56 -24.26
CA MET A 423 -9.02 3.20 -23.38
C MET A 423 -10.34 3.36 -24.10
N SER A 424 -11.20 2.35 -24.06
CA SER A 424 -12.56 2.45 -24.60
C SER A 424 -13.59 2.50 -23.47
N LEU A 425 -14.55 3.41 -23.58
CA LEU A 425 -15.81 3.41 -22.84
C LEU A 425 -16.84 2.67 -23.69
N THR A 426 -17.51 1.68 -23.11
CA THR A 426 -18.46 0.79 -23.79
C THR A 426 -19.80 0.81 -23.09
N LYS A 427 -20.85 0.33 -23.77
CA LYS A 427 -22.23 0.32 -23.26
C LYS A 427 -22.66 1.69 -22.73
N LEU A 428 -22.21 2.76 -23.39
CA LEU A 428 -22.53 4.13 -23.01
C LEU A 428 -24.03 4.33 -23.17
N ALA A 429 -24.72 4.56 -22.07
CA ALA A 429 -26.12 4.96 -22.07
C ALA A 429 -26.24 6.28 -21.31
N ALA A 430 -26.91 7.26 -21.91
CA ALA A 430 -27.08 8.57 -21.31
C ALA A 430 -28.47 9.12 -21.62
N THR A 431 -29.08 9.80 -20.64
CA THR A 431 -30.32 10.56 -20.85
C THR A 431 -30.12 12.01 -20.39
N LEU A 432 -30.79 12.94 -21.06
CA LEU A 432 -30.87 14.34 -20.66
C LEU A 432 -32.31 14.82 -20.88
N ASP A 433 -32.98 15.20 -19.79
CA ASP A 433 -34.39 15.56 -19.77
C ASP A 433 -34.57 17.04 -19.38
N GLY A 434 -35.34 17.76 -20.20
CA GLY A 434 -35.73 19.15 -19.94
C GLY A 434 -34.59 20.17 -20.05
N PHE A 435 -33.65 19.98 -20.98
CA PHE A 435 -32.56 20.93 -21.20
C PHE A 435 -33.06 22.23 -21.86
N THR A 436 -32.72 23.37 -21.26
CA THR A 436 -33.00 24.69 -21.81
C THR A 436 -31.77 25.58 -21.67
N LEU A 437 -31.45 26.35 -22.70
CA LEU A 437 -30.29 27.25 -22.67
C LEU A 437 -30.51 28.47 -21.77
N GLN A 438 -31.74 29.02 -21.77
CA GLN A 438 -32.10 30.25 -21.05
C GLN A 438 -32.96 29.98 -19.79
N GLY A 439 -33.49 28.77 -19.61
CA GLY A 439 -34.39 28.44 -18.51
C GLY A 439 -33.64 28.15 -17.20
N LYS A 440 -34.25 28.53 -16.08
CA LYS A 440 -33.71 28.30 -14.73
C LYS A 440 -34.02 26.90 -14.18
N THR A 441 -34.91 26.16 -14.84
CA THR A 441 -35.26 24.79 -14.45
C THR A 441 -34.04 23.88 -14.69
N PRO A 442 -33.56 23.12 -13.69
CA PRO A 442 -32.46 22.19 -13.89
C PRO A 442 -32.85 21.04 -14.82
N ALA A 443 -32.00 20.79 -15.82
CA ALA A 443 -32.07 19.61 -16.68
C ALA A 443 -31.55 18.40 -15.91
N LYS A 444 -32.28 17.30 -15.93
CA LYS A 444 -31.86 16.05 -15.28
C LYS A 444 -31.06 15.22 -16.26
N TYR A 445 -29.98 14.59 -15.81
CA TYR A 445 -29.21 13.69 -16.64
C TYR A 445 -28.89 12.39 -15.92
N THR A 446 -28.76 11.32 -16.71
CA THR A 446 -28.16 10.06 -16.29
C THR A 446 -27.09 9.67 -17.30
N LEU A 447 -26.04 9.01 -16.82
CA LEU A 447 -24.92 8.51 -17.61
C LEU A 447 -24.49 7.18 -17.00
N SER A 448 -24.33 6.15 -17.82
CA SER A 448 -23.76 4.87 -17.40
C SER A 448 -22.84 4.33 -18.49
N THR A 449 -21.69 3.80 -18.10
CA THR A 449 -20.72 3.23 -19.03
C THR A 449 -19.76 2.26 -18.33
N SER A 450 -19.20 1.33 -19.09
CA SER A 450 -18.18 0.37 -18.63
C SER A 450 -16.85 0.63 -19.33
N LEU A 451 -15.75 0.61 -18.57
CA LEU A 451 -14.41 0.76 -19.12
C LEU A 451 -13.86 -0.59 -19.62
N SER A 452 -13.24 -0.58 -20.80
CA SER A 452 -12.57 -1.73 -21.43
C SER A 452 -11.51 -2.42 -20.57
N ARG A 453 -10.89 -1.69 -19.62
CA ARG A 453 -9.88 -2.23 -18.68
C ARG A 453 -10.43 -2.51 -17.28
N GLY A 454 -11.75 -2.59 -17.14
CA GLY A 454 -12.44 -2.90 -15.89
C GLY A 454 -12.91 -1.67 -15.14
N GLY A 455 -14.15 -1.72 -14.69
CA GLY A 455 -14.82 -0.68 -13.90
C GLY A 455 -16.08 -0.15 -14.57
N ASP A 456 -17.10 0.12 -13.78
CA ASP A 456 -18.35 0.75 -14.22
C ASP A 456 -18.44 2.17 -13.63
N VAL A 457 -18.93 3.10 -14.45
CA VAL A 457 -19.13 4.49 -14.05
C VAL A 457 -20.59 4.84 -14.27
N LYS A 458 -21.26 5.35 -13.24
CA LYS A 458 -22.59 5.96 -13.36
C LYS A 458 -22.58 7.36 -12.78
N ALA A 459 -23.15 8.31 -13.49
CA ALA A 459 -23.35 9.66 -13.02
C ALA A 459 -24.83 10.04 -13.19
N GLU A 460 -25.42 10.63 -12.17
CA GLU A 460 -26.79 11.14 -12.19
C GLU A 460 -26.84 12.49 -11.48
N GLY A 461 -27.70 13.39 -11.93
CA GLY A 461 -27.85 14.69 -11.28
C GLY A 461 -28.68 15.67 -12.09
N ALA A 462 -28.64 16.93 -11.68
CA ALA A 462 -29.29 18.01 -12.41
C ALA A 462 -28.39 19.24 -12.55
N PHE A 463 -28.55 19.99 -13.65
CA PHE A 463 -27.81 21.24 -13.86
C PHE A 463 -28.64 22.30 -14.60
N SER A 464 -28.34 23.57 -14.36
CA SER A 464 -28.90 24.70 -15.11
C SER A 464 -27.78 25.63 -15.57
N LEU A 465 -27.66 25.81 -16.89
CA LEU A 465 -26.69 26.74 -17.48
C LEU A 465 -27.04 28.20 -17.15
N ALA A 466 -28.32 28.55 -17.13
CA ALA A 466 -28.79 29.91 -16.79
C ALA A 466 -28.59 30.23 -15.30
N ALA A 467 -28.87 29.28 -14.40
CA ALA A 467 -28.63 29.45 -12.96
C ALA A 467 -27.16 29.24 -12.56
N LYS A 468 -26.33 28.67 -13.44
CA LYS A 468 -24.91 28.35 -13.23
C LYS A 468 -24.67 27.38 -12.07
N GLN A 469 -25.56 26.40 -11.92
CA GLN A 469 -25.55 25.45 -10.82
C GLN A 469 -25.64 24.02 -11.34
N ALA A 470 -25.00 23.08 -10.64
CA ALA A 470 -25.12 21.66 -10.87
C ALA A 470 -25.04 20.87 -9.55
N ASP A 471 -25.80 19.80 -9.47
CA ASP A 471 -25.63 18.71 -8.53
C ASP A 471 -25.31 17.42 -9.31
N THR A 472 -24.46 16.59 -8.73
CA THR A 472 -24.05 15.33 -9.34
C THR A 472 -23.75 14.29 -8.28
N LYS A 473 -24.21 13.07 -8.52
CA LYS A 473 -23.80 11.87 -7.84
C LYS A 473 -23.05 10.99 -8.84
N LEU A 474 -21.77 10.79 -8.58
CA LEU A 474 -20.88 9.95 -9.36
C LEU A 474 -20.58 8.68 -8.59
N THR A 475 -20.87 7.53 -9.19
CA THR A 475 -20.48 6.22 -8.67
C THR A 475 -19.51 5.56 -9.64
N VAL A 476 -18.41 5.07 -9.10
CA VAL A 476 -17.37 4.31 -9.80
C VAL A 476 -17.25 2.99 -9.08
N ASP A 477 -17.51 1.88 -9.76
CA ASP A 477 -17.42 0.54 -9.21
C ASP A 477 -16.25 -0.21 -9.84
N ALA A 478 -15.38 -0.76 -8.99
CA ALA A 478 -14.30 -1.67 -9.36
C ALA A 478 -13.37 -1.19 -10.50
N LEU A 479 -13.03 0.11 -10.56
CA LEU A 479 -12.08 0.65 -11.53
C LEU A 479 -10.69 0.05 -11.31
N ALA A 480 -10.16 -0.66 -12.31
CA ALA A 480 -8.86 -1.32 -12.19
C ALA A 480 -7.72 -0.29 -12.12
N LEU A 481 -7.02 -0.21 -10.99
CA LEU A 481 -5.93 0.74 -10.78
C LEU A 481 -4.73 0.53 -11.72
N PRO A 482 -4.36 -0.70 -12.14
CA PRO A 482 -3.32 -0.89 -13.14
C PRO A 482 -3.59 -0.15 -14.46
N ALA A 483 -4.86 0.08 -14.83
CA ALA A 483 -5.22 0.84 -16.02
C ALA A 483 -4.82 2.33 -15.93
N LEU A 484 -4.64 2.85 -14.70
CA LEU A 484 -4.23 4.23 -14.43
C LEU A 484 -2.71 4.41 -14.28
N GLN A 485 -1.92 3.32 -14.30
CA GLN A 485 -0.46 3.37 -14.14
C GLN A 485 0.24 4.39 -15.07
N PRO A 486 -0.12 4.55 -16.36
CA PRO A 486 0.50 5.55 -17.23
C PRO A 486 0.38 6.99 -16.71
N TYR A 487 -0.71 7.29 -15.97
CA TYR A 487 -0.98 8.60 -15.39
C TYR A 487 -0.36 8.79 -14.00
N LEU A 488 -0.16 7.70 -13.24
CA LEU A 488 0.46 7.75 -11.91
C LEU A 488 1.97 7.95 -11.95
N GLY A 489 2.62 7.57 -13.06
CA GLY A 489 4.08 7.65 -13.21
C GLY A 489 4.68 9.06 -13.05
N GLU A 490 3.89 10.13 -13.20
CA GLU A 490 4.37 11.50 -12.93
C GLU A 490 4.47 11.81 -11.43
N ALA A 491 3.55 11.25 -10.62
CA ALA A 491 3.41 11.58 -9.20
C ALA A 491 4.18 10.61 -8.29
N THR A 492 4.30 9.34 -8.68
CA THR A 492 4.91 8.30 -7.86
C THR A 492 5.72 7.32 -8.70
N ARG A 493 6.79 6.81 -8.10
CA ARG A 493 7.56 5.68 -8.60
C ARG A 493 6.93 4.32 -8.25
N ALA A 494 5.83 4.29 -7.51
CA ALA A 494 5.15 3.05 -7.17
C ALA A 494 4.58 2.35 -8.41
N ARG A 495 4.81 1.04 -8.50
CA ARG A 495 4.17 0.19 -9.51
C ARG A 495 2.93 -0.45 -8.90
N VAL A 496 1.76 -0.14 -9.44
CA VAL A 496 0.50 -0.79 -9.13
C VAL A 496 0.47 -2.14 -9.85
N LEU A 497 0.60 -3.22 -9.09
CA LEU A 497 0.52 -4.58 -9.63
C LEU A 497 -0.94 -5.04 -9.76
N ASP A 498 -1.78 -4.62 -8.82
CA ASP A 498 -3.16 -5.07 -8.67
C ASP A 498 -3.95 -4.06 -7.82
N GLY A 499 -5.28 -4.12 -7.91
CA GLY A 499 -6.19 -3.36 -7.08
C GLY A 499 -7.33 -2.69 -7.85
N THR A 500 -8.44 -2.48 -7.16
CA THR A 500 -9.63 -1.79 -7.71
C THR A 500 -10.04 -0.60 -6.85
N LEU A 501 -10.39 0.50 -7.49
CA LEU A 501 -10.95 1.70 -6.87
C LEU A 501 -12.47 1.69 -7.00
N GLY A 502 -13.16 1.89 -5.88
CA GLY A 502 -14.59 2.22 -5.85
C GLY A 502 -14.79 3.61 -5.27
N ALA A 503 -15.72 4.39 -5.80
CA ALA A 503 -16.04 5.71 -5.26
C ALA A 503 -17.53 6.03 -5.41
N SER A 504 -18.11 6.68 -4.40
CA SER A 504 -19.43 7.30 -4.48
C SER A 504 -19.27 8.75 -4.03
N VAL A 505 -19.39 9.68 -4.97
CA VAL A 505 -19.13 11.11 -4.78
C VAL A 505 -20.42 11.88 -4.99
N ASN A 506 -20.88 12.62 -3.99
CA ASN A 506 -21.97 13.58 -4.12
C ASN A 506 -21.37 14.98 -4.13
N ALA A 507 -21.50 15.70 -5.26
CA ALA A 507 -20.95 17.02 -5.44
C ALA A 507 -22.02 18.03 -5.85
N LYS A 508 -21.85 19.27 -5.42
CA LYS A 508 -22.62 20.45 -5.82
C LYS A 508 -21.66 21.53 -6.26
N ALA A 509 -21.99 22.23 -7.33
CA ALA A 509 -21.18 23.32 -7.86
C ALA A 509 -22.07 24.50 -8.27
N ASP A 510 -21.66 25.71 -7.87
CA ASP A 510 -22.21 26.98 -8.31
C ASP A 510 -21.07 27.82 -8.93
N TRP A 511 -21.02 27.82 -10.27
CA TRP A 511 -20.05 28.60 -11.04
C TRP A 511 -20.57 30.00 -11.39
N GLY A 512 -21.70 30.42 -10.81
CA GLY A 512 -22.15 31.81 -10.78
C GLY A 512 -21.38 32.65 -9.76
N LYS A 513 -20.78 32.01 -8.76
CA LYS A 513 -19.92 32.63 -7.74
C LYS A 513 -18.45 32.61 -8.16
N THR A 514 -17.71 33.64 -7.73
CA THR A 514 -16.25 33.76 -7.93
C THR A 514 -15.60 34.00 -6.56
N PRO A 515 -14.75 33.10 -6.04
CA PRO A 515 -14.33 31.82 -6.62
C PRO A 515 -15.47 30.79 -6.74
N LEU A 516 -15.26 29.75 -7.55
CA LEU A 516 -16.21 28.63 -7.73
C LEU A 516 -16.61 28.03 -6.37
N ASP A 517 -17.90 28.04 -6.07
CA ASP A 517 -18.46 27.39 -4.88
C ASP A 517 -18.76 25.93 -5.23
N ALA A 518 -17.78 25.06 -5.02
CA ALA A 518 -17.91 23.62 -5.23
C ALA A 518 -17.72 22.88 -3.91
N GLN A 519 -18.66 21.98 -3.61
CA GLN A 519 -18.70 21.21 -2.37
C GLN A 519 -18.92 19.73 -2.68
N VAL A 520 -18.19 18.87 -1.98
CA VAL A 520 -18.39 17.41 -1.98
C VAL A 520 -18.79 17.01 -0.57
N ALA A 521 -19.86 16.22 -0.41
CA ALA A 521 -20.31 15.78 0.91
C ALA A 521 -20.75 14.32 0.86
N ASP A 522 -20.85 13.67 2.03
CA ASP A 522 -21.38 12.31 2.18
C ASP A 522 -20.82 11.32 1.13
N SER A 523 -19.51 11.37 0.94
CA SER A 523 -18.84 10.65 -0.15
C SER A 523 -17.96 9.54 0.42
N THR A 524 -17.78 8.48 -0.35
CA THR A 524 -16.96 7.33 0.05
C THR A 524 -15.99 6.98 -1.06
N VAL A 525 -14.76 6.64 -0.69
CA VAL A 525 -13.74 6.09 -1.59
C VAL A 525 -13.25 4.79 -0.99
N SER A 526 -13.10 3.76 -1.80
CA SER A 526 -12.68 2.43 -1.37
C SER A 526 -11.61 1.87 -2.29
N LEU A 527 -10.68 1.14 -1.71
CA LEU A 527 -9.59 0.44 -2.38
C LEU A 527 -9.66 -1.02 -1.97
N LYS A 528 -9.70 -1.93 -2.95
CA LYS A 528 -9.70 -3.37 -2.70
C LYS A 528 -8.52 -4.04 -3.39
N SER A 529 -7.92 -5.02 -2.71
CA SER A 529 -6.83 -5.87 -3.20
C SER A 529 -5.64 -5.10 -3.79
N LEU A 530 -5.33 -3.93 -3.24
CA LEU A 530 -4.22 -3.09 -3.72
C LEU A 530 -2.88 -3.77 -3.44
N LYS A 531 -2.04 -3.90 -4.47
CA LYS A 531 -0.67 -4.40 -4.38
C LYS A 531 0.28 -3.41 -5.02
N LEU A 532 1.19 -2.84 -4.23
CA LEU A 532 2.21 -1.91 -4.71
C LEU A 532 3.61 -2.53 -4.58
N ALA A 533 4.42 -2.39 -5.63
CA ALA A 533 5.84 -2.71 -5.62
C ALA A 533 6.69 -1.45 -5.79
N THR A 534 7.90 -1.50 -5.24
CA THR A 534 8.96 -0.53 -5.57
C THR A 534 9.42 -0.72 -7.03
N PRO A 535 10.02 0.31 -7.67
CA PRO A 535 10.43 0.27 -9.07
C PRO A 535 11.24 -0.97 -9.47
N ASP A 536 12.14 -1.42 -8.61
CA ASP A 536 13.08 -2.50 -8.94
C ASP A 536 12.64 -3.87 -8.39
N ALA A 537 11.56 -3.93 -7.61
CA ALA A 537 11.09 -5.17 -7.01
C ALA A 537 9.98 -5.85 -7.84
N LYS A 538 10.02 -7.18 -7.88
CA LYS A 538 8.93 -8.02 -8.41
C LYS A 538 7.87 -8.35 -7.34
N ALA A 539 8.28 -8.41 -6.07
CA ALA A 539 7.38 -8.68 -4.96
C ALA A 539 6.67 -7.39 -4.50
N PRO A 540 5.40 -7.46 -4.08
CA PRO A 540 4.72 -6.31 -3.51
C PRO A 540 5.32 -5.95 -2.15
N ALA A 541 5.61 -4.68 -1.95
CA ALA A 541 6.09 -4.13 -0.68
C ALA A 541 4.94 -3.66 0.22
N ILE A 542 3.80 -3.31 -0.40
CA ILE A 542 2.55 -2.95 0.28
C ILE A 542 1.42 -3.82 -0.30
N VAL A 543 0.72 -4.53 0.57
CA VAL A 543 -0.51 -5.27 0.22
C VAL A 543 -1.63 -4.75 1.11
N LEU A 544 -2.70 -4.25 0.50
CA LEU A 544 -3.86 -3.68 1.18
C LEU A 544 -5.13 -4.33 0.65
N PRO A 545 -5.67 -5.35 1.36
CA PRO A 545 -6.86 -6.07 0.96
C PRO A 545 -8.12 -5.20 0.89
N ASP A 546 -8.34 -4.36 1.91
CA ASP A 546 -9.49 -3.48 1.98
C ASP A 546 -9.11 -2.16 2.67
N ALA A 547 -9.45 -1.04 2.04
CA ALA A 547 -9.47 0.26 2.67
C ALA A 547 -10.66 1.08 2.20
N SER A 548 -11.15 1.94 3.07
CA SER A 548 -12.19 2.90 2.74
C SER A 548 -11.97 4.24 3.45
N ALA A 549 -12.35 5.32 2.80
CA ALA A 549 -12.36 6.66 3.34
C ALA A 549 -13.77 7.24 3.23
N LYS A 550 -14.31 7.71 4.35
CA LYS A 550 -15.60 8.43 4.41
C LYS A 550 -15.31 9.92 4.45
N ILE A 551 -15.71 10.62 3.41
CA ILE A 551 -15.51 12.06 3.23
C ILE A 551 -16.79 12.75 3.73
N ALA A 552 -16.65 13.56 4.77
CA ALA A 552 -17.76 14.30 5.35
C ALA A 552 -18.09 15.53 4.52
N LYS A 553 -17.08 16.37 4.25
CA LYS A 553 -17.21 17.58 3.45
C LYS A 553 -15.87 17.99 2.84
N VAL A 554 -15.85 18.34 1.56
CA VAL A 554 -14.74 19.07 0.92
C VAL A 554 -15.32 20.34 0.34
N ASP A 555 -14.77 21.49 0.74
CA ASP A 555 -15.21 22.80 0.31
C ASP A 555 -14.09 23.47 -0.49
N VAL A 556 -14.27 23.58 -1.81
CA VAL A 556 -13.24 24.09 -2.73
C VAL A 556 -13.02 25.59 -2.56
N ALA A 557 -14.09 26.34 -2.26
CA ALA A 557 -13.99 27.77 -2.02
C ALA A 557 -13.27 28.08 -0.71
N ALA A 558 -13.60 27.35 0.36
CA ALA A 558 -12.93 27.47 1.66
C ALA A 558 -11.56 26.77 1.73
N ARG A 559 -11.24 25.89 0.76
CA ARG A 559 -10.04 25.04 0.72
C ARG A 559 -9.90 24.15 1.95
N THR A 560 -11.02 23.60 2.42
CA THR A 560 -11.06 22.69 3.56
C THR A 560 -11.49 21.29 3.13
N ALA A 561 -10.88 20.27 3.73
CA ALA A 561 -11.23 18.87 3.53
C ALA A 561 -11.45 18.17 4.88
N GLU A 562 -12.66 17.67 5.10
CA GLU A 562 -13.07 16.97 6.30
C GLU A 562 -13.39 15.51 5.97
N ILE A 563 -12.61 14.61 6.57
CA ILE A 563 -12.69 13.16 6.38
C ILE A 563 -13.13 12.55 7.70
N ALA A 564 -14.29 11.89 7.73
CA ALA A 564 -14.85 11.29 8.93
C ALA A 564 -14.05 10.07 9.39
N SER A 565 -13.66 9.20 8.46
CA SER A 565 -12.79 8.06 8.78
C SER A 565 -11.96 7.61 7.59
N VAL A 566 -10.78 7.06 7.89
CA VAL A 566 -9.97 6.25 6.97
C VAL A 566 -9.75 4.90 7.66
N ASP A 567 -10.34 3.86 7.11
CA ASP A 567 -10.30 2.51 7.66
C ASP A 567 -9.51 1.61 6.71
N ALA A 568 -8.51 0.89 7.22
CA ALA A 568 -7.69 -0.06 6.48
C ALA A 568 -7.63 -1.40 7.22
N THR A 569 -7.94 -2.49 6.54
CA THR A 569 -7.97 -3.83 7.15
C THR A 569 -7.03 -4.78 6.40
N GLY A 570 -6.20 -5.51 7.15
CA GLY A 570 -5.28 -6.50 6.59
C GLY A 570 -4.06 -5.90 5.88
N LEU A 571 -3.70 -4.64 6.15
CA LEU A 571 -2.51 -4.00 5.57
C LEU A 571 -1.26 -4.81 5.91
N ALA A 572 -0.51 -5.24 4.91
CA ALA A 572 0.76 -5.93 5.06
C ALA A 572 1.89 -5.09 4.46
N LEU A 573 2.89 -4.77 5.29
CA LEU A 573 4.05 -3.97 4.93
C LEU A 573 5.33 -4.82 5.01
N ASP A 574 6.17 -4.76 3.99
CA ASP A 574 7.57 -5.21 4.03
C ASP A 574 8.46 -3.96 4.00
N VAL A 575 9.06 -3.63 5.13
CA VAL A 575 9.86 -2.42 5.34
C VAL A 575 11.31 -2.81 5.52
N LYS A 576 12.20 -2.24 4.72
CA LYS A 576 13.65 -2.48 4.80
C LYS A 576 14.39 -1.20 5.08
N ARG A 577 15.17 -1.18 6.16
CA ARG A 577 16.19 -0.16 6.38
C ARG A 577 17.47 -0.62 5.69
N LEU A 578 17.88 0.13 4.67
CA LEU A 578 19.04 -0.16 3.84
C LEU A 578 20.35 0.13 4.61
N LYS A 579 21.49 -0.31 4.04
CA LYS A 579 22.83 -0.11 4.64
C LYS A 579 23.20 1.37 4.83
N ASP A 580 22.65 2.26 4.01
CA ASP A 580 22.82 3.72 4.12
C ASP A 580 21.85 4.37 5.12
N GLY A 581 21.04 3.56 5.82
CA GLY A 581 20.07 4.01 6.81
C GLY A 581 18.73 4.47 6.23
N LYS A 582 18.56 4.52 4.89
CA LYS A 582 17.29 4.90 4.25
C LYS A 582 16.25 3.79 4.35
N ILE A 583 14.98 4.17 4.35
CA ILE A 583 13.85 3.24 4.27
C ILE A 583 13.48 3.03 2.79
N ASP A 584 13.40 1.79 2.34
CA ASP A 584 13.10 1.43 0.95
C ASP A 584 11.74 1.94 0.47
N LEU A 585 10.71 1.93 1.33
CA LEU A 585 9.38 2.47 1.01
C LEU A 585 9.38 3.99 0.77
N ALA A 586 10.39 4.73 1.25
CA ALA A 586 10.47 6.17 1.00
C ALA A 586 10.65 6.49 -0.49
N ALA A 587 11.26 5.57 -1.26
CA ALA A 587 11.43 5.72 -2.70
C ALA A 587 10.10 5.72 -3.48
N LEU A 588 9.01 5.23 -2.89
CA LEU A 588 7.67 5.25 -3.50
C LEU A 588 7.11 6.68 -3.62
N ALA A 589 7.48 7.56 -2.69
CA ALA A 589 7.00 8.95 -2.65
C ALA A 589 7.80 9.89 -3.57
N GLU A 590 8.90 9.43 -4.15
CA GLU A 590 9.69 10.24 -5.09
C GLU A 590 8.99 10.28 -6.47
N PRO A 591 8.89 11.46 -7.11
CA PRO A 591 8.38 11.55 -8.47
C PRO A 591 9.32 10.87 -9.48
N ALA A 592 8.78 10.21 -10.50
CA ALA A 592 9.59 9.42 -11.44
C ALA A 592 10.49 10.30 -12.33
N GLN A 593 10.13 11.56 -12.59
CA GLN A 593 10.89 12.50 -13.41
C GLN A 593 11.06 13.86 -12.73
N LYS A 594 12.19 14.54 -12.99
CA LYS A 594 12.32 15.98 -12.73
C LYS A 594 11.21 16.70 -13.49
N ALA A 595 10.44 17.53 -12.77
CA ALA A 595 9.29 18.26 -13.28
C ALA A 595 9.51 18.75 -14.72
N VAL A 596 8.64 18.31 -15.63
CA VAL A 596 8.52 18.89 -16.97
C VAL A 596 8.34 20.40 -16.79
N PRO A 597 9.06 21.26 -17.55
CA PRO A 597 8.91 22.71 -17.41
C PRO A 597 7.44 23.08 -17.55
N LYS A 598 6.91 23.82 -16.57
CA LYS A 598 5.54 24.36 -16.58
C LYS A 598 5.27 24.91 -17.98
N ARG A 599 4.23 24.42 -18.66
CA ARG A 599 3.70 25.08 -19.87
C ARG A 599 3.50 26.54 -19.53
N THR A 600 4.33 27.40 -20.09
CA THR A 600 4.24 28.85 -20.02
C THR A 600 3.08 29.31 -20.88
N VAL A 601 1.86 29.00 -20.44
CA VAL A 601 0.74 29.89 -20.73
C VAL A 601 0.81 30.93 -19.63
N ALA A 602 1.25 32.13 -19.99
CA ALA A 602 1.37 33.26 -19.08
C ALA A 602 -0.01 33.67 -18.55
N ARG A 603 -0.53 32.94 -17.56
CA ARG A 603 -1.42 33.52 -16.56
C ARG A 603 -0.52 34.26 -15.59
N LYS A 604 -0.58 35.59 -15.66
CA LYS A 604 -0.04 36.55 -14.71
C LYS A 604 -0.15 35.94 -13.30
N ALA A 605 0.98 35.76 -12.64
CA ALA A 605 1.05 35.16 -11.31
C ALA A 605 0.21 35.98 -10.33
N GLU A 606 -1.03 35.56 -10.17
CA GLU A 606 -1.93 35.98 -9.11
C GLU A 606 -1.42 35.36 -7.80
N ALA A 607 -1.51 36.13 -6.71
CA ALA A 607 -0.92 35.83 -5.41
C ALA A 607 -1.05 34.35 -5.01
N ALA A 608 0.01 33.79 -4.41
CA ALA A 608 0.04 32.41 -3.91
C ALA A 608 -1.22 32.13 -3.10
N ALA A 609 -2.15 31.40 -3.71
CA ALA A 609 -3.47 31.24 -3.16
C ALA A 609 -3.38 30.37 -1.88
N PRO A 610 -4.23 30.58 -0.87
CA PRO A 610 -4.11 29.99 0.47
C PRO A 610 -3.97 28.45 0.46
N SER A 611 -3.16 27.87 1.35
CA SER A 611 -3.00 26.42 1.45
C SER A 611 -4.29 25.71 1.81
N TRP A 612 -4.42 24.44 1.42
CA TRP A 612 -5.53 23.59 1.87
C TRP A 612 -5.37 23.22 3.34
N HIS A 613 -6.47 23.30 4.09
CA HIS A 613 -6.56 22.77 5.46
C HIS A 613 -7.32 21.45 5.44
N TYR A 614 -6.89 20.46 6.23
CA TYR A 614 -7.54 19.16 6.26
C TYR A 614 -7.71 18.63 7.68
N ARG A 615 -8.76 17.83 7.90
CA ARG A 615 -9.05 17.13 9.15
C ARG A 615 -9.51 15.71 8.85
N ILE A 616 -8.90 14.73 9.52
CA ILE A 616 -9.29 13.31 9.52
C ILE A 616 -9.67 12.94 10.95
N ASP A 617 -10.94 12.64 11.18
CA ASP A 617 -11.44 12.40 12.54
C ASP A 617 -10.95 11.08 13.14
N ALA A 618 -10.86 10.03 12.32
CA ALA A 618 -10.29 8.75 12.72
C ALA A 618 -9.52 8.07 11.58
N LEU A 619 -8.31 7.61 11.87
CA LEU A 619 -7.54 6.66 11.05
C LEU A 619 -7.48 5.34 11.81
N ASN A 620 -8.06 4.28 11.27
CA ASN A 620 -8.07 2.95 11.87
C ASN A 620 -7.39 1.95 10.94
N VAL A 621 -6.41 1.24 11.48
CA VAL A 621 -5.69 0.15 10.81
C VAL A 621 -5.91 -1.09 11.66
N LYS A 622 -6.51 -2.13 11.09
CA LYS A 622 -6.89 -3.37 11.82
C LYS A 622 -6.31 -4.61 11.16
N GLU A 623 -6.08 -5.65 11.95
CA GLU A 623 -5.62 -6.97 11.49
C GLU A 623 -4.38 -6.91 10.59
N SER A 624 -3.53 -5.90 10.81
CA SER A 624 -2.43 -5.57 9.91
C SER A 624 -1.14 -6.29 10.31
N SER A 625 -0.14 -6.27 9.44
CA SER A 625 1.16 -6.85 9.70
C SER A 625 2.28 -6.00 9.10
N ALA A 626 3.42 -5.97 9.78
CA ALA A 626 4.61 -5.32 9.29
C ALA A 626 5.81 -6.22 9.54
N ASN A 627 6.56 -6.52 8.47
CA ASN A 627 7.88 -7.13 8.56
C ASN A 627 8.90 -6.01 8.42
N PHE A 628 9.69 -5.78 9.47
CA PHE A 628 10.77 -4.80 9.44
C PHE A 628 12.11 -5.54 9.39
N THR A 629 12.92 -5.24 8.39
CA THR A 629 14.29 -5.77 8.26
C THR A 629 15.29 -4.63 8.28
N ASP A 630 16.15 -4.57 9.30
CA ASP A 630 17.27 -3.64 9.34
C ASP A 630 18.53 -4.30 8.78
N LEU A 631 19.04 -3.75 7.66
CA LEU A 631 20.27 -4.19 6.99
C LEU A 631 21.48 -3.30 7.32
N SER A 632 21.32 -2.29 8.20
CA SER A 632 22.41 -1.39 8.61
C SER A 632 23.41 -2.05 9.57
N THR A 633 23.02 -3.13 10.24
CA THR A 633 23.88 -3.92 11.13
C THR A 633 24.56 -5.08 10.37
N PRO A 634 25.73 -5.58 10.82
CA PRO A 634 26.40 -6.73 10.19
C PRO A 634 25.53 -8.00 10.12
N ARG A 635 24.67 -8.19 11.11
CA ARG A 635 23.62 -9.23 11.13
C ARG A 635 22.27 -8.55 11.00
N PRO A 636 21.47 -8.86 9.97
CA PRO A 636 20.16 -8.23 9.79
C PRO A 636 19.22 -8.45 10.96
N VAL A 637 18.61 -7.38 11.47
CA VAL A 637 17.55 -7.47 12.49
C VAL A 637 16.22 -7.66 11.78
N LYS A 638 15.49 -8.71 12.13
CA LYS A 638 14.16 -9.01 11.57
C LYS A 638 13.12 -8.94 12.66
N LEU A 639 12.14 -8.05 12.51
CA LEU A 639 11.01 -7.91 13.41
C LEU A 639 9.73 -8.26 12.64
N ALA A 640 9.01 -9.27 13.11
CA ALA A 640 7.69 -9.61 12.60
C ALA A 640 6.63 -9.05 13.55
N ILE A 641 5.83 -8.09 13.07
CA ILE A 641 4.77 -7.45 13.84
C ILE A 641 3.43 -7.94 13.29
N LYS A 642 2.75 -8.83 14.02
CA LYS A 642 1.44 -9.40 13.62
C LYS A 642 0.72 -10.05 14.82
N PRO A 643 -0.54 -9.68 15.10
CA PRO A 643 -1.32 -8.60 14.47
C PRO A 643 -0.81 -7.20 14.91
N LEU A 644 -1.14 -6.19 14.11
CA LEU A 644 -0.96 -4.76 14.37
C LEU A 644 -2.30 -4.05 14.19
N ASP A 645 -2.76 -3.39 15.26
CA ASP A 645 -3.90 -2.50 15.25
C ASP A 645 -3.45 -1.10 15.66
N LEU A 646 -3.76 -0.09 14.85
CA LEU A 646 -3.44 1.31 15.10
C LEU A 646 -4.71 2.16 14.94
N SER A 647 -5.00 3.00 15.92
CA SER A 647 -6.03 4.03 15.83
C SER A 647 -5.41 5.38 16.15
N VAL A 648 -5.63 6.35 15.27
CA VAL A 648 -5.20 7.74 15.44
C VAL A 648 -6.42 8.63 15.24
N GLN A 649 -6.67 9.54 16.18
CA GLN A 649 -7.84 10.44 16.12
C GLN A 649 -7.41 11.88 15.86
N LYS A 650 -8.31 12.67 15.27
CA LYS A 650 -8.18 14.13 15.11
C LYS A 650 -6.91 14.58 14.37
N ILE A 651 -6.54 13.89 13.30
CA ILE A 651 -5.41 14.29 12.45
C ILE A 651 -5.82 15.58 11.72
N SER A 652 -4.99 16.61 11.77
CA SER A 652 -5.22 17.85 11.01
C SER A 652 -3.91 18.38 10.45
N ASP A 653 -3.94 19.33 9.51
CA ASP A 653 -2.74 20.04 9.05
C ASP A 653 -2.07 20.89 10.16
N ASP A 654 -2.83 21.26 11.20
CA ASP A 654 -2.31 21.88 12.41
C ASP A 654 -1.57 20.85 13.30
N MET A 655 -0.27 20.74 13.07
CA MET A 655 0.66 19.83 13.79
C MET A 655 0.91 20.21 15.26
N THR A 656 0.34 21.33 15.74
CA THR A 656 0.48 21.78 17.14
C THR A 656 -0.55 21.14 18.08
N LYS A 657 -1.62 20.55 17.52
CA LYS A 657 -2.66 19.87 18.30
C LYS A 657 -2.22 18.45 18.70
N PRO A 658 -2.63 17.96 19.89
CA PRO A 658 -2.36 16.59 20.30
C PRO A 658 -3.23 15.60 19.50
N LEU A 659 -2.58 14.54 19.03
CA LEU A 659 -3.16 13.42 18.30
C LEU A 659 -3.31 12.24 19.27
N PRO A 660 -4.52 11.85 19.68
CA PRO A 660 -4.70 10.63 20.46
C PRO A 660 -4.34 9.42 19.60
N VAL A 661 -3.42 8.58 20.11
CA VAL A 661 -2.95 7.37 19.44
C VAL A 661 -3.17 6.15 20.32
N GLN A 662 -3.57 5.04 19.71
CA GLN A 662 -3.61 3.73 20.32
C GLN A 662 -3.00 2.69 19.38
N LEU A 663 -1.99 1.97 19.86
CA LEU A 663 -1.30 0.92 19.14
C LEU A 663 -1.38 -0.38 19.94
N LYS A 664 -1.85 -1.45 19.32
CA LYS A 664 -1.76 -2.82 19.83
C LYS A 664 -0.98 -3.65 18.82
N ALA A 665 0.09 -4.28 19.26
CA ALA A 665 0.98 -5.02 18.37
C ALA A 665 1.53 -6.27 19.04
N THR A 666 1.72 -7.34 18.26
CA THR A 666 2.47 -8.53 18.71
C THR A 666 3.77 -8.65 17.93
N LEU A 667 4.90 -8.62 18.64
CA LEU A 667 6.25 -8.74 18.10
C LEU A 667 6.74 -10.20 18.20
N ASN A 668 7.36 -10.69 17.12
CA ASN A 668 8.01 -12.00 17.03
C ASN A 668 7.14 -13.18 17.53
N ARG A 669 5.81 -13.11 17.28
CA ARG A 669 4.78 -14.11 17.65
C ARG A 669 4.47 -14.28 19.15
N LYS A 670 5.22 -13.64 20.07
CA LYS A 670 5.08 -13.90 21.51
C LYS A 670 5.01 -12.64 22.39
N GLY A 671 5.60 -11.51 21.99
CA GLY A 671 5.63 -10.30 22.81
C GLY A 671 4.48 -9.36 22.47
N SER A 672 3.66 -8.97 23.45
CA SER A 672 2.54 -8.03 23.23
C SER A 672 2.91 -6.61 23.67
N VAL A 673 2.62 -5.63 22.84
CA VAL A 673 2.79 -4.20 23.10
C VAL A 673 1.45 -3.51 22.99
N ASN A 674 1.04 -2.79 24.03
CA ASN A 674 -0.05 -1.84 24.01
C ASN A 674 0.50 -0.46 24.35
N VAL A 675 0.31 0.50 23.45
CA VAL A 675 0.68 1.91 23.65
C VAL A 675 -0.57 2.76 23.47
N SER A 676 -0.81 3.70 24.39
CA SER A 676 -1.90 4.67 24.26
C SER A 676 -1.49 6.02 24.81
N GLY A 677 -1.86 7.12 24.16
CA GLY A 677 -1.51 8.45 24.65
C GLY A 677 -1.67 9.53 23.59
N ASP A 678 -1.05 10.68 23.82
CA ASP A 678 -1.11 11.82 22.92
C ASP A 678 0.25 12.09 22.26
N VAL A 679 0.21 12.41 20.97
CA VAL A 679 1.38 12.77 20.16
C VAL A 679 1.14 14.14 19.53
N THR A 680 2.03 15.10 19.79
CA THR A 680 2.07 16.40 19.10
C THR A 680 3.31 16.41 18.20
N ALA A 681 3.13 16.70 16.91
CA ALA A 681 4.24 16.62 15.95
C ALA A 681 5.13 17.88 15.97
N GLN A 682 4.57 19.07 16.23
CA GLN A 682 5.33 20.34 16.23
C GLN A 682 5.00 21.25 17.42
N PRO A 683 5.95 21.47 18.35
CA PRO A 683 7.19 20.70 18.53
C PRO A 683 6.88 19.26 18.96
N LEU A 684 7.80 18.33 18.70
CA LEU A 684 7.61 16.91 19.03
C LEU A 684 7.41 16.73 20.56
N LYS A 685 6.20 16.34 20.96
CA LYS A 685 5.84 16.00 22.33
C LYS A 685 5.07 14.69 22.35
N LEU A 686 5.46 13.77 23.23
CA LEU A 686 4.82 12.46 23.41
C LEU A 686 4.42 12.31 24.87
N GLY A 687 3.19 11.85 25.12
CA GLY A 687 2.73 11.44 26.44
C GLY A 687 2.08 10.06 26.33
N LEU A 688 2.88 9.01 26.49
CA LEU A 688 2.50 7.64 26.16
C LEU A 688 2.42 6.75 27.40
N LYS A 689 1.35 5.98 27.52
CA LYS A 689 1.24 4.82 28.42
C LYS A 689 1.68 3.59 27.67
N ILE A 690 2.68 2.90 28.20
CA ILE A 690 3.29 1.71 27.58
C ILE A 690 2.99 0.51 28.46
N ASN A 691 2.49 -0.56 27.86
CA ASN A 691 2.36 -1.88 28.47
C ASN A 691 2.92 -2.92 27.49
N GLY A 692 4.18 -3.30 27.72
CA GLY A 692 4.90 -4.35 27.03
C GLY A 692 5.02 -5.59 27.90
N ASN A 693 4.69 -6.74 27.34
CA ASN A 693 4.79 -8.04 28.00
C ASN A 693 5.57 -9.02 27.12
N ARG A 694 6.63 -9.62 27.69
CA ARG A 694 7.53 -10.60 27.07
C ARG A 694 8.07 -10.16 25.71
N LEU A 695 8.48 -8.90 25.59
CA LEU A 695 9.10 -8.37 24.37
C LEU A 695 10.47 -9.02 24.16
N ASP A 696 10.74 -9.54 22.98
CA ASP A 696 12.00 -10.22 22.67
C ASP A 696 13.16 -9.22 22.55
N ALA A 697 13.85 -8.97 23.66
CA ALA A 697 15.00 -8.08 23.69
C ALA A 697 16.24 -8.71 23.03
N ALA A 698 16.30 -10.05 22.95
CA ALA A 698 17.40 -10.74 22.29
C ALA A 698 17.40 -10.51 20.77
N ALA A 699 16.24 -10.24 20.16
CA ALA A 699 16.14 -9.84 18.74
C ALA A 699 16.94 -8.57 18.41
N PHE A 700 17.26 -7.74 19.40
CA PHE A 700 18.03 -6.50 19.25
C PHE A 700 19.54 -6.67 19.54
N GLU A 701 20.00 -7.89 19.85
CA GLU A 701 21.43 -8.18 20.08
C GLU A 701 22.36 -7.65 18.98
N PRO A 702 22.00 -7.65 17.67
CA PRO A 702 22.89 -7.12 16.64
C PRO A 702 23.26 -5.63 16.79
N TYR A 703 22.53 -4.85 17.60
CA TYR A 703 22.86 -3.44 17.86
C TYR A 703 23.92 -3.24 18.95
N PHE A 704 24.10 -4.20 19.86
CA PHE A 704 24.97 -4.01 21.04
C PHE A 704 25.82 -5.24 21.42
N GLY A 705 25.54 -6.42 20.87
CA GLY A 705 26.26 -7.67 21.17
C GLY A 705 27.69 -7.73 20.65
N SER A 706 28.11 -6.79 19.81
CA SER A 706 29.54 -6.56 19.51
C SER A 706 30.31 -6.02 20.72
N ALA A 707 29.64 -5.31 21.64
CA ALA A 707 30.25 -4.79 22.86
C ALA A 707 30.41 -5.86 23.95
N LEU A 708 29.92 -7.08 23.73
CA LEU A 708 29.92 -8.16 24.72
C LEU A 708 30.72 -9.39 24.22
N ASN A 709 31.48 -10.01 25.12
CA ASN A 709 32.05 -11.36 24.95
C ASN A 709 31.03 -12.47 25.28
N ALA A 710 29.75 -12.10 25.48
CA ALA A 710 28.64 -13.02 25.69
C ALA A 710 27.58 -12.88 24.58
N THR A 711 26.98 -13.99 24.19
CA THR A 711 25.81 -14.05 23.31
C THR A 711 24.54 -14.14 24.17
N ILE A 712 23.57 -13.26 23.92
CA ILE A 712 22.26 -13.31 24.59
C ILE A 712 21.38 -14.30 23.83
N ALA A 713 21.21 -15.49 24.40
CA ALA A 713 20.40 -16.54 23.80
C ALA A 713 18.89 -16.32 24.01
N SER A 714 18.52 -15.71 25.12
CA SER A 714 17.15 -15.26 25.40
C SER A 714 17.18 -14.07 26.35
N ALA A 715 16.28 -13.11 26.15
CA ALA A 715 15.99 -12.02 27.07
C ALA A 715 14.61 -11.46 26.75
N LEU A 716 13.69 -11.49 27.70
CA LEU A 716 12.33 -11.00 27.52
C LEU A 716 12.12 -9.78 28.40
N LEU A 717 11.60 -8.70 27.82
CA LEU A 717 11.36 -7.43 28.48
C LEU A 717 9.88 -7.27 28.81
N ASN A 718 9.58 -7.03 30.08
CA ASN A 718 8.30 -6.53 30.56
C ASN A 718 8.49 -5.05 30.92
N ALA A 719 7.58 -4.19 30.48
CA ALA A 719 7.63 -2.76 30.77
C ALA A 719 6.21 -2.22 30.93
N GLN A 720 5.93 -1.59 32.06
CA GLN A 720 4.64 -0.96 32.32
C GLN A 720 4.86 0.42 32.92
N GLY A 721 4.53 1.48 32.19
CA GLY A 721 4.82 2.84 32.65
C GLY A 721 4.33 3.95 31.74
N ASN A 722 4.60 5.17 32.17
CA ASN A 722 4.33 6.39 31.42
C ASN A 722 5.65 6.93 30.88
N LEU A 723 5.75 7.10 29.56
CA LEU A 723 6.84 7.76 28.87
C LEU A 723 6.37 9.16 28.44
N THR A 724 7.11 10.18 28.83
CA THR A 724 6.96 11.52 28.27
C THR A 724 8.21 11.89 27.51
N PHE A 725 8.04 12.53 26.38
CA PHE A 725 9.13 13.07 25.57
C PHE A 725 8.74 14.48 25.13
N ALA A 726 9.69 15.42 25.14
CA ALA A 726 9.49 16.75 24.61
C ALA A 726 10.80 17.29 24.04
N GLN A 727 10.74 17.85 22.83
CA GLN A 727 11.84 18.61 22.26
C GLN A 727 11.68 20.09 22.65
N VAL A 728 12.60 20.59 23.49
CA VAL A 728 12.60 21.98 23.97
C VAL A 728 13.86 22.67 23.43
N LYS A 729 13.71 23.65 22.52
CA LYS A 729 14.84 24.35 21.88
C LYS A 729 15.88 23.38 21.27
N ASP A 730 15.41 22.36 20.55
CA ASP A 730 16.21 21.28 19.96
C ASP A 730 16.93 20.33 20.93
N VAL A 731 16.64 20.45 22.22
CA VAL A 731 17.13 19.50 23.22
C VAL A 731 16.04 18.45 23.49
N PRO A 732 16.33 17.16 23.30
CA PRO A 732 15.43 16.08 23.68
C PRO A 732 15.40 15.93 25.20
N ARG A 733 14.20 16.03 25.79
CA ARG A 733 13.95 15.64 27.18
C ARG A 733 13.02 14.43 27.20
N ALA A 734 13.38 13.40 27.95
CA ALA A 734 12.54 12.21 28.12
C ALA A 734 12.41 11.86 29.59
N THR A 735 11.22 11.50 30.04
CA THR A 735 11.03 10.90 31.38
C THR A 735 10.21 9.62 31.28
N TYR A 736 10.67 8.56 31.93
CA TYR A 736 9.94 7.31 32.08
C TYR A 736 9.62 7.09 33.55
N ARG A 737 8.37 6.74 33.87
CA ARG A 737 7.95 6.33 35.21
C ARG A 737 7.13 5.07 35.17
N GLY A 738 7.61 3.99 35.80
CA GLY A 738 6.89 2.72 35.85
C GLY A 738 7.76 1.55 36.30
N ASP A 739 7.32 0.34 36.01
CA ASP A 739 8.03 -0.89 36.31
C ASP A 739 8.68 -1.47 35.05
N VAL A 740 9.86 -2.04 35.21
CA VAL A 740 10.59 -2.72 34.12
C VAL A 740 11.16 -4.02 34.66
N ALA A 741 11.03 -5.11 33.91
CA ALA A 741 11.67 -6.38 34.26
C ALA A 741 12.27 -7.08 33.05
N LEU A 742 13.49 -7.59 33.22
CA LEU A 742 14.12 -8.52 32.28
C LEU A 742 13.93 -9.94 32.81
N VAL A 743 13.20 -10.76 32.05
CA VAL A 743 12.81 -12.12 32.43
C VAL A 743 13.38 -13.16 31.47
N ASP A 744 13.55 -14.39 31.98
CA ASP A 744 14.07 -15.55 31.24
C ASP A 744 15.39 -15.25 30.49
N VAL A 745 16.33 -14.54 31.14
CA VAL A 745 17.59 -14.12 30.54
C VAL A 745 18.60 -15.25 30.57
N ARG A 746 19.24 -15.51 29.41
CA ARG A 746 20.29 -16.50 29.25
C ARG A 746 21.43 -15.93 28.43
N MET A 747 22.62 -15.91 29.03
CA MET A 747 23.86 -15.50 28.39
C MET A 747 24.80 -16.70 28.25
N LEU A 748 25.26 -16.88 27.02
CA LEU A 748 26.25 -17.89 26.66
C LEU A 748 27.57 -17.20 26.38
N ASP A 749 28.67 -17.88 26.71
CA ASP A 749 30.00 -17.50 26.28
C ASP A 749 30.08 -17.47 24.75
N LYS A 750 30.58 -16.38 24.16
CA LYS A 750 30.67 -16.23 22.70
C LYS A 750 31.74 -17.15 22.08
N ALA A 751 32.78 -17.53 22.85
CA ALA A 751 33.85 -18.40 22.39
C ALA A 751 33.49 -19.89 22.54
N THR A 752 32.87 -20.29 23.65
CA THR A 752 32.63 -21.72 23.97
C THR A 752 31.17 -22.15 23.83
N SER A 753 30.22 -21.21 23.76
CA SER A 753 28.78 -21.43 23.89
C SER A 753 28.34 -22.04 25.24
N ASP A 754 29.21 -22.08 26.25
CA ASP A 754 28.89 -22.56 27.58
C ASP A 754 28.02 -21.52 28.35
N PRO A 755 27.09 -21.95 29.23
CA PRO A 755 26.33 -21.01 30.06
C PRO A 755 27.24 -20.19 30.99
N PHE A 756 27.22 -18.86 30.82
CA PHE A 756 28.00 -17.92 31.62
C PHE A 756 27.17 -17.34 32.76
N ALA A 757 26.01 -16.76 32.42
CA ALA A 757 25.12 -16.11 33.38
C ALA A 757 23.66 -16.16 32.89
N GLY A 758 22.71 -16.06 33.82
CA GLY A 758 21.28 -16.01 33.50
C GLY A 758 20.41 -15.84 34.72
N TRP A 759 19.15 -15.47 34.53
CA TRP A 759 18.20 -15.26 35.62
C TRP A 759 16.76 -15.40 35.15
N ARG A 760 15.85 -15.71 36.09
CA ARG A 760 14.41 -15.76 35.79
C ARG A 760 13.81 -14.37 35.74
N SER A 761 14.17 -13.48 36.67
CA SER A 761 13.67 -12.10 36.67
C SER A 761 14.62 -11.14 37.37
N LEU A 762 14.93 -10.06 36.68
CA LEU A 762 15.56 -8.84 37.20
C LEU A 762 14.53 -7.71 37.05
N ALA A 763 13.86 -7.35 38.14
CA ALA A 763 12.76 -6.38 38.15
C ALA A 763 13.16 -5.09 38.86
N LEU A 764 12.95 -3.95 38.21
CA LEU A 764 13.12 -2.60 38.74
C LEU A 764 11.72 -2.01 38.96
N SER A 765 11.36 -1.80 40.23
CA SER A 765 10.06 -1.26 40.62
C SER A 765 10.12 0.25 40.86
N ASN A 766 9.06 0.95 40.44
CA ASN A 766 8.95 2.41 40.51
C ASN A 766 10.19 3.12 39.94
N LEU A 767 10.63 2.65 38.78
CA LEU A 767 11.73 3.20 38.01
C LEU A 767 11.35 4.59 37.49
N LYS A 768 12.16 5.59 37.79
CA LYS A 768 12.12 6.94 37.23
C LYS A 768 13.40 7.16 36.45
N VAL A 769 13.29 7.29 35.14
CA VAL A 769 14.40 7.68 34.28
C VAL A 769 14.14 9.08 33.78
N ASN A 770 15.06 10.01 33.99
CA ASN A 770 15.03 11.34 33.40
C ASN A 770 16.24 11.52 32.49
N TYR A 771 16.02 12.00 31.28
CA TYR A 771 17.05 12.30 30.30
C TYR A 771 16.89 13.75 29.85
N ASP A 772 17.97 14.52 29.93
CA ASP A 772 18.05 15.91 29.45
C ASP A 772 19.48 16.28 29.02
N GLU A 773 19.72 17.57 28.77
CA GLU A 773 21.04 18.16 28.45
C GLU A 773 22.16 17.80 29.44
N LYS A 774 21.83 17.50 30.70
CA LYS A 774 22.80 17.22 31.78
C LYS A 774 23.14 15.73 31.88
N GLY A 775 22.47 14.88 31.11
CA GLY A 775 22.71 13.44 31.07
C GLY A 775 21.48 12.61 31.43
N THR A 776 21.71 11.42 31.99
CA THR A 776 20.65 10.47 32.37
C THR A 776 20.64 10.27 33.88
N ASP A 777 19.49 10.43 34.51
CA ASP A 777 19.26 10.12 35.93
C ASP A 777 18.33 8.92 36.03
N VAL A 778 18.77 7.87 36.74
CA VAL A 778 18.04 6.61 36.92
C VAL A 778 17.82 6.37 38.40
N ASP A 779 16.57 6.52 38.86
CA ASP A 779 16.14 6.24 40.23
C ASP A 779 15.21 5.02 40.24
N ALA A 780 15.58 3.94 40.93
CA ALA A 780 14.72 2.76 41.10
C ALA A 780 14.52 2.47 42.59
N ALA A 781 13.27 2.45 43.04
CA ALA A 781 12.95 2.26 44.45
C ALA A 781 13.37 0.86 44.95
N ARG A 782 13.18 -0.18 44.13
CA ARG A 782 13.56 -1.55 44.46
C ARG A 782 14.03 -2.30 43.22
N VAL A 783 15.14 -3.02 43.36
CA VAL A 783 15.68 -3.96 42.37
C VAL A 783 15.53 -5.37 42.93
N THR A 784 14.80 -6.24 42.26
CA THR A 784 14.63 -7.64 42.68
C THR A 784 15.31 -8.56 41.68
N PHE A 785 16.28 -9.33 42.15
CA PHE A 785 17.05 -10.27 41.33
C PHE A 785 16.79 -11.71 41.80
N SER A 786 16.07 -12.46 40.96
CA SER A 786 15.49 -13.77 41.34
C SER A 786 15.96 -14.90 40.44
N ASN A 787 16.21 -16.06 41.06
CA ASN A 787 16.65 -17.29 40.42
C ASN A 787 17.83 -17.04 39.46
N PHE A 788 18.83 -16.31 39.93
CA PHE A 788 20.00 -15.96 39.14
C PHE A 788 21.09 -17.03 39.23
N TYR A 789 21.85 -17.16 38.15
CA TYR A 789 23.00 -18.03 38.00
C TYR A 789 24.16 -17.25 37.36
N GLY A 790 25.36 -17.45 37.87
CA GLY A 790 26.58 -16.90 37.28
C GLY A 790 27.81 -17.75 37.56
N ARG A 791 28.76 -17.71 36.63
CA ARG A 791 30.09 -18.33 36.80
C ARG A 791 31.13 -17.26 37.04
N VAL A 792 31.81 -17.36 38.18
CA VAL A 792 32.98 -16.55 38.50
C VAL A 792 34.20 -17.44 38.37
N LEU A 793 35.12 -17.06 37.51
CA LEU A 793 36.33 -17.83 37.23
C LEU A 793 37.54 -16.94 37.46
N LEU A 794 38.45 -17.41 38.30
CA LEU A 794 39.80 -16.89 38.44
C LEU A 794 40.72 -17.73 37.55
N ASP A 795 41.31 -17.12 36.52
CA ASP A 795 42.19 -17.82 35.59
C ASP A 795 43.56 -18.17 36.22
N ALA A 796 44.38 -18.94 35.50
CA ALA A 796 45.71 -19.31 35.95
C ALA A 796 46.68 -18.13 36.13
N GLN A 797 46.33 -16.93 35.64
CA GLN A 797 47.07 -15.69 35.82
C GLN A 797 46.53 -14.84 36.98
N GLY A 798 45.51 -15.32 37.70
CA GLY A 798 44.89 -14.60 38.81
C GLY A 798 43.95 -13.47 38.36
N ARG A 799 43.42 -13.49 37.13
CA ARG A 799 42.44 -12.51 36.63
C ARG A 799 41.02 -13.10 36.67
N LEU A 800 40.05 -12.25 36.99
CA LEU A 800 38.64 -12.62 37.01
C LEU A 800 38.00 -12.44 35.63
N ASN A 801 37.24 -13.46 35.19
CA ASN A 801 36.47 -13.44 33.95
C ASN A 801 35.44 -12.28 33.86
N LEU A 802 34.96 -11.78 35.00
CA LEU A 802 34.02 -10.66 35.08
C LEU A 802 34.57 -9.35 34.48
N LYS A 803 35.90 -9.18 34.42
CA LYS A 803 36.54 -8.01 33.80
C LYS A 803 36.47 -8.02 32.27
N ASP A 804 36.22 -9.18 31.68
CA ASP A 804 36.26 -9.40 30.24
C ASP A 804 34.86 -9.56 29.62
N VAL A 805 33.78 -9.27 30.38
CA VAL A 805 32.39 -9.32 29.87
C VAL A 805 32.18 -8.30 28.74
N VAL A 806 32.73 -7.09 28.90
CA VAL A 806 32.76 -6.07 27.86
C VAL A 806 33.94 -6.35 26.93
N ALA A 807 33.67 -6.48 25.64
CA ALA A 807 34.70 -6.72 24.65
C ALA A 807 35.60 -5.48 24.50
N LYS A 808 36.93 -5.66 24.54
CA LYS A 808 37.87 -4.61 24.15
C LYS A 808 37.82 -4.44 22.64
N GLU A 809 37.78 -3.20 22.17
CA GLU A 809 37.40 -2.80 20.80
C GLU A 809 38.21 -3.43 19.65
N THR A 810 39.30 -4.14 19.92
CA THR A 810 40.10 -4.86 18.90
C THR A 810 40.73 -6.14 19.46
N GLY A 811 40.12 -7.30 19.16
CA GLY A 811 40.67 -8.64 19.48
C GLY A 811 39.66 -9.78 19.24
N PRO A 812 40.11 -11.05 19.08
CA PRO A 812 39.21 -12.21 19.03
C PRO A 812 38.44 -12.37 20.35
N ALA A 813 37.22 -12.91 20.28
CA ALA A 813 36.34 -13.07 21.44
C ALA A 813 37.02 -13.89 22.54
N GLN A 814 37.13 -13.32 23.73
CA GLN A 814 37.76 -13.97 24.88
C GLN A 814 36.73 -14.87 25.59
N SER A 815 37.14 -16.08 25.95
CA SER A 815 36.29 -17.02 26.69
C SER A 815 36.02 -16.51 28.11
N LEU A 816 34.75 -16.54 28.51
CA LEU A 816 34.25 -16.18 29.85
C LEU A 816 34.12 -17.38 30.78
N THR A 817 34.21 -18.61 30.26
CA THR A 817 33.90 -19.86 30.98
C THR A 817 35.06 -20.84 31.06
N ARG A 818 36.10 -20.64 30.25
CA ARG A 818 37.32 -21.46 30.19
C ARG A 818 38.56 -20.59 30.18
N ASP A 819 39.61 -21.14 30.77
CA ASP A 819 40.94 -20.54 30.85
C ASP A 819 41.67 -20.74 29.51
N ALA A 820 42.20 -19.66 28.93
CA ALA A 820 42.88 -19.66 27.64
C ALA A 820 44.35 -20.10 27.71
N SER A 821 44.86 -20.45 28.89
CA SER A 821 46.31 -20.63 29.13
C SER A 821 46.88 -22.04 28.88
N LYS A 822 46.18 -22.89 28.11
CA LYS A 822 46.80 -24.08 27.49
C LYS A 822 46.43 -24.17 26.02
N ASN A 823 47.43 -24.51 25.19
CA ASN A 823 47.32 -24.83 23.77
C ASN A 823 46.28 -25.94 23.52
N GLU A 824 45.02 -25.56 23.43
CA GLU A 824 43.95 -26.35 22.84
C GLU A 824 43.38 -25.51 21.69
N PRO A 825 43.46 -25.99 20.44
CA PRO A 825 43.16 -25.17 19.28
C PRO A 825 41.67 -24.82 19.25
N VAL A 826 41.37 -23.51 19.28
CA VAL A 826 40.03 -23.00 18.93
C VAL A 826 39.69 -23.50 17.52
N PRO A 827 38.57 -24.22 17.30
CA PRO A 827 38.21 -24.66 15.96
C PRO A 827 37.82 -23.44 15.13
N LEU A 828 38.73 -23.03 14.23
CA LEU A 828 38.43 -22.17 13.11
C LEU A 828 37.32 -22.84 12.28
N SER A 829 36.17 -22.18 12.19
CA SER A 829 35.18 -22.51 11.16
C SER A 829 35.81 -22.29 9.77
N PRO A 830 35.43 -23.07 8.76
CA PRO A 830 36.18 -23.14 7.51
C PRO A 830 35.85 -21.97 6.58
N GLY A 831 36.90 -21.32 6.08
CA GLY A 831 36.85 -20.56 4.84
C GLY A 831 37.02 -19.06 4.97
N MET A 832 38.23 -18.59 5.30
CA MET A 832 38.80 -17.37 4.74
C MET A 832 40.33 -17.44 4.80
N THR A 833 40.94 -17.55 3.63
CA THR A 833 42.38 -17.46 3.42
C THR A 833 42.86 -16.04 3.74
N PRO A 834 43.82 -15.82 4.65
CA PRO A 834 44.51 -14.54 4.75
C PRO A 834 45.46 -14.37 3.55
N PRO A 835 45.61 -13.18 2.95
CA PRO A 835 46.68 -12.93 2.00
C PRO A 835 48.02 -12.99 2.74
N ALA A 836 48.99 -13.63 2.10
CA ALA A 836 50.38 -13.69 2.55
C ALA A 836 50.98 -12.28 2.65
N ALA A 837 51.43 -11.91 3.85
CA ALA A 837 52.33 -10.78 4.03
C ALA A 837 53.77 -11.26 3.80
N ALA A 838 54.42 -10.65 2.81
CA ALA A 838 55.82 -10.82 2.50
C ALA A 838 56.72 -10.36 3.65
N VAL A 839 57.83 -11.07 3.80
CA VAL A 839 58.92 -10.78 4.72
C VAL A 839 59.76 -9.63 4.14
N GLN A 840 60.01 -8.57 4.92
CA GLN A 840 61.20 -7.74 4.71
C GLN A 840 61.72 -7.12 6.02
N GLN A 841 62.85 -7.69 6.43
CA GLN A 841 64.07 -7.08 7.00
C GLN A 841 64.01 -6.03 8.12
N ALA A 842 64.74 -6.40 9.17
CA ALA A 842 65.16 -5.59 10.31
C ALA A 842 66.26 -4.58 9.95
N SER A 843 66.27 -3.46 10.69
CA SER A 843 67.45 -2.66 11.05
C SER A 843 67.26 -2.08 12.46
N ALA A 844 68.31 -2.20 13.28
CA ALA A 844 68.36 -1.88 14.71
C ALA A 844 68.70 -0.38 14.99
N PRO A 845 69.22 0.01 16.18
CA PRO A 845 68.50 0.28 17.42
C PRO A 845 68.76 1.71 17.97
N ALA A 846 67.84 2.34 18.71
CA ALA A 846 68.21 3.34 19.74
C ALA A 846 67.01 3.85 20.56
N ALA A 847 67.22 3.78 21.88
CA ALA A 847 66.96 4.82 22.89
C ALA A 847 65.53 5.16 23.36
N ALA A 848 65.48 5.18 24.70
CA ALA A 848 64.75 6.07 25.58
C ALA A 848 63.24 5.83 25.77
N SER A 849 62.94 5.22 26.92
CA SER A 849 61.92 5.63 27.88
C SER A 849 61.03 6.80 27.43
N ALA A 850 59.89 6.47 26.81
CA ALA A 850 58.73 7.33 26.82
C ALA A 850 57.67 6.61 27.66
N THR A 851 57.42 7.16 28.84
CA THR A 851 56.23 6.89 29.62
C THR A 851 55.02 6.98 28.70
N VAL A 852 54.37 5.85 28.46
CA VAL A 852 53.03 5.82 27.87
C VAL A 852 52.13 6.44 28.93
N ALA A 853 51.98 7.76 28.86
CA ALA A 853 50.88 8.44 29.51
C ALA A 853 49.62 7.82 28.92
N VAL A 854 49.02 6.91 29.69
CA VAL A 854 47.65 6.46 29.48
C VAL A 854 46.82 7.74 29.51
N LYS A 855 46.52 8.28 28.33
CA LYS A 855 45.55 9.36 28.21
C LYS A 855 44.24 8.76 28.69
N ALA A 856 43.84 9.15 29.90
CA ALA A 856 42.54 8.78 30.45
C ALA A 856 41.48 9.08 29.38
N PRO A 857 40.54 8.15 29.13
CA PRO A 857 39.47 8.39 28.18
C PRO A 857 38.79 9.72 28.56
N PRO A 858 38.49 10.59 27.59
CA PRO A 858 37.79 11.84 27.88
C PRO A 858 36.49 11.52 28.63
N PRO A 859 36.13 12.30 29.67
CA PRO A 859 34.91 12.06 30.42
C PRO A 859 33.71 12.02 29.47
N PRO A 860 32.76 11.10 29.67
CA PRO A 860 31.61 10.96 28.79
C PRO A 860 30.86 12.28 28.71
N GLN A 861 30.52 12.70 27.49
CA GLN A 861 29.86 13.99 27.23
C GLN A 861 28.51 14.15 27.95
N ASN A 862 27.89 13.04 28.38
CA ASN A 862 26.65 13.00 29.17
C ASN A 862 26.79 11.98 30.32
N PRO A 863 26.95 12.40 31.59
CA PRO A 863 27.08 11.47 32.71
C PRO A 863 25.77 10.72 32.99
N VAL A 864 25.88 9.48 33.47
CA VAL A 864 24.74 8.67 33.94
C VAL A 864 24.79 8.61 35.46
N ARG A 865 23.80 9.18 36.13
CA ARG A 865 23.62 9.11 37.58
C ARG A 865 22.63 8.01 37.91
N MET A 866 22.96 7.20 38.92
CA MET A 866 22.12 6.07 39.30
C MET A 866 21.88 6.06 40.80
N HIS A 867 20.65 5.80 41.20
CA HIS A 867 20.23 5.59 42.58
C HIS A 867 19.29 4.38 42.68
N PHE A 868 19.59 3.46 43.59
CA PHE A 868 18.81 2.25 43.83
C PHE A 868 18.45 2.21 45.31
N GLY A 869 17.15 2.19 45.65
CA GLY A 869 16.69 2.25 47.04
C GLY A 869 16.89 0.95 47.84
N GLN A 870 16.68 -0.21 47.22
CA GLN A 870 16.92 -1.52 47.83
C GLN A 870 17.16 -2.57 46.75
N LEU A 871 18.21 -3.38 46.89
CA LEU A 871 18.44 -4.58 46.09
C LEU A 871 18.02 -5.82 46.91
N VAL A 872 17.18 -6.67 46.33
CA VAL A 872 16.69 -7.92 46.93
C VAL A 872 17.19 -9.10 46.11
N LEU A 873 17.90 -10.02 46.75
CA LEU A 873 18.41 -11.25 46.14
C LEU A 873 17.52 -12.43 46.53
N GLN A 874 17.13 -13.27 45.57
CA GLN A 874 16.28 -14.43 45.82
C GLN A 874 16.75 -15.67 45.06
N ASN A 875 16.98 -16.77 45.78
CA ASN A 875 17.31 -18.09 45.20
C ASN A 875 18.46 -18.05 44.18
N GLY A 876 19.53 -17.33 44.48
CA GLY A 876 20.70 -17.25 43.62
C GLY A 876 21.62 -18.48 43.72
N ARG A 877 22.37 -18.71 42.64
CA ARG A 877 23.44 -19.70 42.56
C ARG A 877 24.68 -19.09 41.89
N VAL A 878 25.84 -19.27 42.48
CA VAL A 878 27.11 -18.84 41.89
C VAL A 878 28.09 -20.00 41.94
N THR A 879 28.69 -20.33 40.80
CA THR A 879 29.80 -21.28 40.76
C THR A 879 31.09 -20.48 40.66
N TYR A 880 31.90 -20.56 41.70
CA TYR A 880 33.24 -20.01 41.75
C TYR A 880 34.26 -21.10 41.40
N THR A 881 35.12 -20.85 40.41
CA THR A 881 36.22 -21.75 40.06
C THR A 881 37.53 -20.99 40.11
N ASP A 882 38.48 -21.53 40.86
CA ASP A 882 39.85 -21.02 40.95
C ASP A 882 40.79 -21.97 40.17
N ASN A 883 41.25 -21.49 39.01
CA ASN A 883 42.22 -22.19 38.16
C ASN A 883 43.67 -21.76 38.41
N PHE A 884 43.90 -20.76 39.27
CA PHE A 884 45.22 -20.35 39.74
C PHE A 884 45.87 -21.42 40.63
N ILE A 885 45.05 -22.24 41.29
CA ILE A 885 45.48 -23.41 42.06
C ILE A 885 45.40 -24.68 41.19
N LYS A 886 46.36 -25.61 41.37
CA LYS A 886 46.37 -26.93 40.74
C LYS A 886 46.56 -28.02 41.82
N PRO A 887 45.69 -29.05 41.90
CA PRO A 887 44.43 -29.20 41.15
C PRO A 887 43.47 -28.02 41.38
N ASN A 888 42.55 -27.75 40.45
CA ASN A 888 41.68 -26.57 40.53
C ASN A 888 40.66 -26.70 41.64
N TYR A 889 40.31 -25.58 42.26
CA TYR A 889 39.27 -25.52 43.29
C TYR A 889 37.95 -25.02 42.68
N THR A 890 36.83 -25.62 43.09
CA THR A 890 35.50 -25.16 42.68
C THR A 890 34.58 -25.16 43.89
N ALA A 891 33.88 -24.03 44.09
CA ALA A 891 32.89 -23.83 45.12
C ALA A 891 31.55 -23.46 44.49
N ASN A 892 30.47 -24.12 44.92
CA ASN A 892 29.12 -23.81 44.47
C ASN A 892 28.36 -23.14 45.60
N LEU A 893 28.11 -21.84 45.49
CA LEU A 893 27.23 -21.11 46.38
C LEU A 893 25.79 -21.27 45.88
N VAL A 894 24.90 -21.68 46.78
CA VAL A 894 23.47 -21.90 46.52
C VAL A 894 22.61 -21.16 47.53
N ALA A 895 21.32 -21.03 47.24
CA ALA A 895 20.33 -20.40 48.11
C ALA A 895 20.70 -18.97 48.53
N ILE A 896 21.37 -18.21 47.65
CA ILE A 896 21.74 -16.82 47.90
C ILE A 896 20.46 -15.99 48.04
N LYS A 897 20.26 -15.38 49.20
CA LYS A 897 19.11 -14.54 49.52
C LYS A 897 19.53 -13.41 50.45
N GLY A 898 18.88 -12.25 50.34
CA GLY A 898 19.20 -11.13 51.22
C GLY A 898 18.86 -9.77 50.62
N THR A 899 19.30 -8.72 51.29
CA THR A 899 19.06 -7.33 50.88
C THR A 899 20.30 -6.47 50.99
N VAL A 900 20.42 -5.52 50.06
CA VAL A 900 21.33 -4.37 50.15
C VAL A 900 20.45 -3.11 50.14
N GLY A 901 20.73 -2.15 51.04
CA GLY A 901 20.00 -0.89 51.16
C GLY A 901 20.28 0.08 50.01
N ALA A 902 20.09 1.38 50.25
CA ALA A 902 20.19 2.37 49.19
C ALA A 902 21.64 2.67 48.77
N PHE A 903 21.95 2.58 47.47
CA PHE A 903 23.27 2.90 46.91
C PHE A 903 23.14 3.66 45.58
N GLY A 904 24.16 4.41 45.18
CA GLY A 904 24.14 5.22 43.96
C GLY A 904 25.49 5.88 43.64
N THR A 905 25.61 6.45 42.45
CA THR A 905 26.85 7.12 41.98
C THR A 905 27.20 8.37 42.80
N ASP A 906 26.17 9.04 43.31
CA ASP A 906 26.30 10.29 44.07
C ASP A 906 25.95 10.06 45.56
N SER A 907 25.89 8.80 46.01
CA SER A 907 25.52 8.46 47.40
C SER A 907 26.65 8.80 48.37
N THR A 908 26.35 9.58 49.40
CA THR A 908 27.27 9.84 50.53
C THR A 908 27.06 8.89 51.71
N THR A 909 26.02 8.07 51.68
CA THR A 909 25.64 7.14 52.77
C THR A 909 25.91 5.69 52.36
N SER A 910 26.50 4.91 53.26
CA SER A 910 26.74 3.47 53.05
C SER A 910 25.43 2.68 53.15
N ALA A 911 25.19 1.79 52.18
CA ALA A 911 24.04 0.93 52.09
C ALA A 911 24.17 -0.26 53.06
N PRO A 912 23.22 -0.51 53.99
CA PRO A 912 23.27 -1.71 54.84
C PRO A 912 23.15 -2.99 54.01
N VAL A 913 23.90 -4.02 54.38
CA VAL A 913 23.92 -5.34 53.72
C VAL A 913 23.51 -6.42 54.71
N ASP A 914 22.64 -7.32 54.29
CA ASP A 914 22.34 -8.59 54.97
C ASP A 914 22.07 -9.67 53.92
N VAL A 915 23.06 -10.54 53.68
CA VAL A 915 23.03 -11.59 52.65
C VAL A 915 23.41 -12.92 53.26
N ALA A 916 22.58 -13.94 53.02
CA ALA A 916 22.84 -15.32 53.40
C ALA A 916 22.99 -16.20 52.16
N ALA A 917 23.88 -17.18 52.24
CA ALA A 917 24.11 -18.19 51.21
C ALA A 917 24.58 -19.50 51.86
N ASN A 918 24.57 -20.60 51.10
CA ASN A 918 25.10 -21.88 51.55
C ASN A 918 26.13 -22.41 50.54
N LEU A 919 27.19 -23.06 51.01
CA LEU A 919 28.04 -23.89 50.16
C LEU A 919 27.35 -25.22 49.84
N ALA A 920 27.45 -25.70 48.59
CA ALA A 920 26.91 -27.00 48.21
C ALA A 920 27.63 -28.11 48.99
N GLY A 921 26.88 -28.86 49.80
CA GLY A 921 27.44 -29.85 50.72
C GLY A 921 27.46 -29.43 52.20
N ASN A 922 26.80 -28.32 52.57
CA ASN A 922 26.69 -27.72 53.92
C ASN A 922 27.80 -26.70 54.22
N GLY A 923 27.46 -25.66 55.00
CA GLY A 923 28.29 -24.49 55.29
C GLY A 923 27.52 -23.17 55.11
N PRO A 924 26.73 -22.74 56.12
CA PRO A 924 26.00 -21.47 56.06
C PRO A 924 26.97 -20.29 56.08
N ILE A 925 26.73 -19.35 55.16
CA ILE A 925 27.49 -18.11 55.00
C ILE A 925 26.54 -16.94 55.25
N SER A 926 26.93 -15.99 56.09
CA SER A 926 26.20 -14.75 56.36
C SER A 926 27.12 -13.55 56.17
N ILE A 927 26.68 -12.54 55.44
CA ILE A 927 27.41 -11.29 55.20
C ILE A 927 26.53 -10.14 55.67
N LYS A 928 27.00 -9.38 56.66
CA LYS A 928 26.30 -8.23 57.24
C LYS A 928 27.22 -7.01 57.28
N GLY A 929 26.68 -5.81 57.22
CA GLY A 929 27.46 -4.57 57.36
C GLY A 929 26.95 -3.47 56.46
N SER A 930 27.84 -2.73 55.80
CA SER A 930 27.49 -1.67 54.86
C SER A 930 28.45 -1.55 53.67
N VAL A 931 27.95 -1.10 52.52
CA VAL A 931 28.73 -0.88 51.29
C VAL A 931 28.35 0.41 50.57
N ASN A 932 29.30 1.04 49.90
CA ASN A 932 29.04 2.10 48.92
C ASN A 932 29.87 1.82 47.64
N PRO A 933 29.33 1.02 46.70
CA PRO A 933 30.12 0.45 45.62
C PRO A 933 30.22 1.29 44.35
N LEU A 934 29.37 2.31 44.17
CA LEU A 934 29.26 3.07 42.90
C LEU A 934 29.93 4.45 42.91
N ILE A 935 30.52 4.87 44.05
CA ILE A 935 31.30 6.12 44.15
C ILE A 935 32.73 5.93 43.61
N ASP A 936 33.40 7.03 43.27
CA ASP A 936 34.76 7.03 42.70
C ASP A 936 35.78 6.16 43.47
N LYS A 937 35.68 6.18 44.81
CA LYS A 937 36.46 5.32 45.70
C LYS A 937 35.52 4.45 46.53
N PRO A 938 35.28 3.18 46.14
CA PRO A 938 34.37 2.30 46.86
C PRO A 938 34.72 2.19 48.34
N ALA A 939 33.70 2.18 49.19
CA ALA A 939 33.85 1.95 50.62
C ALA A 939 33.02 0.74 51.06
N LEU A 940 33.49 -0.01 52.04
CA LEU A 940 32.74 -1.10 52.66
C LEU A 940 33.18 -1.32 54.10
N ASP A 941 32.26 -1.79 54.93
CA ASP A 941 32.50 -2.31 56.27
C ASP A 941 31.62 -3.55 56.41
N LEU A 942 32.20 -4.73 56.24
CA LEU A 942 31.47 -5.99 56.14
C LEU A 942 32.01 -7.01 57.13
N THR A 943 31.08 -7.62 57.86
CA THR A 943 31.32 -8.82 58.66
C THR A 943 30.76 -10.02 57.91
N ALA A 944 31.61 -10.97 57.54
CA ALA A 944 31.21 -12.21 56.89
C ALA A 944 31.55 -13.40 57.78
N THR A 945 30.55 -14.24 58.06
CA THR A 945 30.72 -15.46 58.86
C THR A 945 30.45 -16.67 57.99
N ALA A 946 31.22 -17.73 58.20
CA ALA A 946 30.98 -19.02 57.57
C ALA A 946 31.32 -20.13 58.56
N HIS A 947 30.36 -21.01 58.80
CA HIS A 947 30.47 -22.07 59.81
C HIS A 947 30.39 -23.46 59.16
N ASP A 948 30.97 -24.46 59.82
CA ASP A 948 30.93 -25.87 59.43
C ASP A 948 31.46 -26.15 58.00
N ILE A 949 32.40 -25.34 57.51
CA ILE A 949 33.03 -25.59 56.20
C ILE A 949 33.93 -26.83 56.31
N GLU A 950 33.72 -27.82 55.45
CA GLU A 950 34.61 -29.00 55.37
C GLU A 950 35.98 -28.61 54.81
N LEU A 951 37.03 -28.76 55.60
CA LEU A 951 38.40 -28.42 55.19
C LEU A 951 38.97 -29.35 54.13
N THR A 952 38.43 -30.56 53.99
CA THR A 952 38.81 -31.52 52.94
C THR A 952 38.61 -30.94 51.54
N ASN A 953 37.65 -30.02 51.36
CA ASN A 953 37.42 -29.30 50.10
C ASN A 953 38.51 -28.26 49.79
N LEU A 954 39.26 -27.79 50.80
CA LEU A 954 40.37 -26.83 50.65
C LEU A 954 41.73 -27.52 50.44
N THR A 955 41.76 -28.85 50.35
CA THR A 955 42.96 -29.65 50.05
C THR A 955 43.79 -29.13 48.88
N PRO A 956 43.23 -28.62 47.76
CA PRO A 956 44.04 -28.05 46.69
C PRO A 956 44.95 -26.90 47.14
N TYR A 957 44.49 -26.03 48.05
CA TYR A 957 45.29 -24.92 48.59
C TYR A 957 46.34 -25.42 49.58
N SER A 958 45.99 -26.36 50.46
CA SER A 958 46.94 -26.90 51.44
C SER A 958 48.02 -27.75 50.78
N ALA A 959 47.68 -28.52 49.75
CA ALA A 959 48.64 -29.26 48.96
C ALA A 959 49.62 -28.30 48.27
N LYS A 960 49.13 -27.24 47.60
CA LYS A 960 49.98 -26.26 46.90
C LYS A 960 50.92 -25.50 47.84
N TYR A 961 50.39 -24.85 48.88
CA TYR A 961 51.19 -23.93 49.70
C TYR A 961 51.82 -24.57 50.94
N ALA A 962 51.17 -25.56 51.54
CA ALA A 962 51.67 -26.24 52.73
C ALA A 962 52.37 -27.58 52.41
N GLY A 963 52.16 -28.15 51.21
CA GLY A 963 52.71 -29.46 50.85
C GLY A 963 52.02 -30.63 51.57
N TYR A 964 50.87 -30.42 52.20
CA TYR A 964 50.14 -31.47 52.93
C TYR A 964 48.63 -31.42 52.60
N PRO A 965 48.05 -32.51 52.07
CA PRO A 965 46.61 -32.59 51.82
C PRO A 965 45.84 -32.72 53.14
N ILE A 966 44.64 -32.15 53.22
CA ILE A 966 43.80 -32.23 54.41
C ILE A 966 42.91 -33.46 54.33
N THR A 967 42.96 -34.33 55.34
CA THR A 967 42.18 -35.59 55.37
C THR A 967 40.97 -35.52 56.28
N LYS A 968 40.97 -34.62 57.27
CA LYS A 968 39.86 -34.35 58.19
C LYS A 968 39.97 -32.92 58.76
N GLY A 969 38.82 -32.30 59.02
CA GLY A 969 38.72 -31.03 59.75
C GLY A 969 37.53 -30.18 59.32
N LYS A 970 37.09 -29.29 60.20
CA LYS A 970 36.08 -28.26 59.93
C LYS A 970 36.63 -26.87 60.17
N LEU A 971 36.13 -25.90 59.43
CA LEU A 971 36.53 -24.50 59.47
C LEU A 971 35.32 -23.62 59.75
N ASN A 972 35.48 -22.78 60.77
CA ASN A 972 34.64 -21.63 61.05
C ASN A 972 35.48 -20.37 60.83
N VAL A 973 34.92 -19.39 60.15
CA VAL A 973 35.60 -18.13 59.83
C VAL A 973 34.68 -16.98 60.16
N ASP A 974 35.18 -16.03 60.93
CA ASP A 974 34.56 -14.73 61.13
C ASP A 974 35.50 -13.65 60.57
N LEU A 975 35.06 -12.98 59.52
CA LEU A 975 35.81 -11.97 58.78
C LEU A 975 35.20 -10.60 59.05
N HIS A 976 36.03 -9.59 59.28
CA HIS A 976 35.58 -8.20 59.37
C HIS A 976 36.48 -7.30 58.51
N TYR A 977 35.96 -6.82 57.39
CA TYR A 977 36.71 -6.13 56.34
C TYR A 977 36.19 -4.70 56.20
N GLU A 978 37.10 -3.73 56.29
CA GLU A 978 36.86 -2.30 56.14
C GLU A 978 37.70 -1.77 54.97
N LEU A 979 37.05 -1.17 53.96
CA LEU A 979 37.71 -0.45 52.88
C LEU A 979 37.32 1.02 52.96
N ALA A 980 38.31 1.90 53.07
CA ALA A 980 38.13 3.33 52.98
C ALA A 980 39.32 3.97 52.26
N ASN A 981 39.07 4.81 51.26
CA ASN A 981 40.12 5.55 50.53
C ASN A 981 41.23 4.64 49.96
N ASP A 982 40.85 3.53 49.31
CA ASP A 982 41.77 2.50 48.79
C ASP A 982 42.61 1.77 49.84
N GLN A 983 42.36 1.98 51.15
CA GLN A 983 43.00 1.26 52.25
C GLN A 983 42.09 0.16 52.78
N LEU A 984 42.54 -1.08 52.67
CA LEU A 984 41.88 -2.24 53.23
C LEU A 984 42.44 -2.53 54.62
N LYS A 985 41.55 -2.64 55.61
CA LYS A 985 41.81 -3.30 56.89
C LYS A 985 40.93 -4.53 56.96
N ALA A 986 41.48 -5.64 57.37
CA ALA A 986 40.78 -6.91 57.48
C ALA A 986 41.19 -7.58 58.78
N ASN A 987 40.21 -8.04 59.55
CA ASN A 987 40.42 -8.95 60.67
C ASN A 987 39.85 -10.31 60.29
N ASN A 988 40.67 -11.35 60.36
CA ASN A 988 40.28 -12.71 60.00
C ASN A 988 40.40 -13.58 61.24
N HIS A 989 39.27 -13.93 61.85
CA HIS A 989 39.21 -14.93 62.91
C HIS A 989 38.96 -16.30 62.28
N ILE A 990 39.88 -17.22 62.52
CA ILE A 990 39.89 -18.56 61.92
C ILE A 990 39.87 -19.56 63.06
N PHE A 991 38.78 -20.33 63.14
CA PHE A 991 38.64 -21.44 64.07
C PHE A 991 38.57 -22.75 63.30
N ILE A 992 39.44 -23.70 63.63
CA ILE A 992 39.53 -24.98 62.94
C ILE A 992 39.37 -26.10 63.97
N ASP A 993 38.43 -27.02 63.73
CA ASP A 993 38.20 -28.20 64.56
C ASP A 993 38.78 -29.46 63.88
N GLN A 994 39.57 -30.24 64.63
CA GLN A 994 40.10 -31.54 64.23
C GLN A 994 40.89 -31.57 62.90
N LEU A 995 41.71 -30.55 62.63
CA LEU A 995 42.61 -30.56 61.47
C LEU A 995 43.55 -31.76 61.52
N THR A 996 43.54 -32.53 60.42
CA THR A 996 44.42 -33.65 60.18
C THR A 996 44.97 -33.58 58.76
N PHE A 997 46.29 -33.70 58.64
CA PHE A 997 46.98 -33.77 57.35
C PHE A 997 47.28 -35.21 56.95
N GLY A 998 47.31 -35.47 55.65
CA GLY A 998 47.84 -36.69 55.06
C GLY A 998 49.36 -36.69 54.89
N ASP A 999 49.81 -37.47 53.93
CA ASP A 999 51.23 -37.58 53.56
C ASP A 999 51.73 -36.33 52.83
N HIS A 1000 53.03 -36.06 52.94
CA HIS A 1000 53.63 -34.92 52.27
C HIS A 1000 53.58 -35.08 50.75
N VAL A 1001 53.27 -33.99 50.04
CA VAL A 1001 53.27 -33.93 48.58
C VAL A 1001 54.33 -32.90 48.16
N GLU A 1002 55.37 -33.37 47.46
CA GLU A 1002 56.39 -32.46 46.92
C GLU A 1002 55.81 -31.58 45.80
N ASN A 1003 56.03 -30.28 45.91
CA ASN A 1003 55.81 -29.33 44.81
C ASN A 1003 56.75 -28.11 44.95
N ASP A 1004 56.76 -27.27 43.92
CA ASP A 1004 57.62 -26.09 43.74
C ASP A 1004 57.20 -24.84 44.55
N THR A 1005 55.98 -24.82 45.07
CA THR A 1005 55.35 -23.68 45.75
C THR A 1005 55.11 -23.91 47.25
N ALA A 1006 55.35 -25.13 47.73
CA ALA A 1006 55.15 -25.54 49.11
C ALA A 1006 56.23 -24.94 50.01
N THR A 1007 55.80 -24.52 51.21
CA THR A 1007 56.72 -24.01 52.22
C THR A 1007 57.72 -25.06 52.67
N LYS A 1008 58.98 -24.66 52.86
CA LYS A 1008 60.04 -25.50 53.44
C LYS A 1008 59.97 -25.58 54.97
N LEU A 1009 59.04 -24.86 55.60
CA LEU A 1009 58.86 -24.84 57.05
C LEU A 1009 58.20 -26.14 57.56
N PRO A 1010 58.48 -26.57 58.80
CA PRO A 1010 57.90 -27.80 59.37
C PRO A 1010 56.42 -27.62 59.76
N VAL A 1011 55.52 -27.65 58.75
CA VAL A 1011 54.08 -27.35 58.90
C VAL A 1011 53.39 -28.20 59.98
N LYS A 1012 53.67 -29.51 60.05
CA LYS A 1012 53.06 -30.41 61.06
C LYS A 1012 53.42 -29.97 62.50
N LEU A 1013 54.65 -29.48 62.71
CA LEU A 1013 55.08 -28.96 64.00
C LEU A 1013 54.36 -27.64 64.33
N ALA A 1014 54.31 -26.71 63.36
CA ALA A 1014 53.62 -25.43 63.54
C ALA A 1014 52.13 -25.60 63.90
N ILE A 1015 51.43 -26.52 63.21
CA ILE A 1015 50.03 -26.84 63.51
C ILE A 1015 49.88 -27.54 64.87
N SER A 1016 50.79 -28.44 65.26
CA SER A 1016 50.73 -29.09 66.58
C SER A 1016 50.87 -28.10 67.74
N LEU A 1017 51.59 -26.99 67.54
CA LEU A 1017 51.74 -25.92 68.53
C LEU A 1017 50.53 -25.00 68.61
N LEU A 1018 49.79 -24.86 67.50
CA LEU A 1018 48.56 -24.08 67.45
C LEU A 1018 47.32 -24.87 67.90
N LYS A 1019 47.42 -26.20 67.97
CA LYS A 1019 46.32 -27.11 68.34
C LYS A 1019 46.23 -27.27 69.85
N ASN A 1020 45.04 -27.05 70.42
CA ASN A 1020 44.78 -27.28 71.85
C ASN A 1020 44.53 -28.77 72.18
N THR A 1021 44.29 -29.09 73.45
CA THR A 1021 44.02 -30.48 73.92
C THR A 1021 42.76 -31.12 73.34
N ARG A 1022 41.81 -30.31 72.85
CA ARG A 1022 40.58 -30.76 72.16
C ARG A 1022 40.76 -30.91 70.66
N GLY A 1023 41.90 -30.50 70.14
CA GLY A 1023 42.24 -30.58 68.74
C GLY A 1023 41.79 -29.38 67.91
N GLU A 1024 41.51 -28.26 68.55
CA GLU A 1024 41.03 -27.02 67.95
C GLU A 1024 42.20 -26.04 67.74
N ILE A 1025 42.13 -25.22 66.69
CA ILE A 1025 43.08 -24.15 66.37
C ILE A 1025 42.28 -22.86 66.25
N ASP A 1026 42.67 -21.83 66.99
CA ASP A 1026 42.01 -20.52 67.00
C ASP A 1026 43.05 -19.43 66.72
N VAL A 1027 42.91 -18.74 65.58
CA VAL A 1027 43.87 -17.75 65.09
C VAL A 1027 43.15 -16.48 64.64
N ASN A 1028 43.61 -15.34 65.15
CA ASN A 1028 43.22 -14.02 64.65
C ASN A 1028 44.34 -13.43 63.79
N LEU A 1029 44.06 -13.18 62.52
CA LEU A 1029 45.01 -12.66 61.54
C LEU A 1029 44.56 -11.29 61.01
N PRO A 1030 45.07 -10.18 61.57
CA PRO A 1030 44.85 -8.86 60.99
C PRO A 1030 45.68 -8.69 59.71
N VAL A 1031 45.07 -8.12 58.67
CA VAL A 1031 45.69 -7.80 57.37
C VAL A 1031 45.36 -6.35 57.05
N SER A 1032 46.35 -5.53 56.70
CA SER A 1032 46.14 -4.17 56.23
C SER A 1032 47.02 -3.87 55.00
N GLY A 1033 46.55 -3.00 54.11
CA GLY A 1033 47.29 -2.60 52.92
C GLY A 1033 46.50 -1.74 51.94
N SER A 1034 47.20 -1.20 50.93
CA SER A 1034 46.59 -0.44 49.84
C SER A 1034 46.13 -1.37 48.71
N LEU A 1035 44.95 -1.13 48.14
CA LEU A 1035 44.49 -1.85 46.94
C LEU A 1035 45.34 -1.55 45.70
N SER A 1036 46.00 -0.39 45.66
CA SER A 1036 46.83 0.04 44.53
C SER A 1036 48.28 -0.46 44.58
N ASN A 1037 48.76 -0.92 45.74
CA ASN A 1037 50.09 -1.49 45.93
C ASN A 1037 50.07 -2.56 47.04
N PRO A 1038 49.89 -3.84 46.70
CA PRO A 1038 49.57 -4.90 47.65
C PRO A 1038 50.81 -5.47 48.35
N GLU A 1039 51.50 -4.67 49.18
CA GLU A 1039 52.44 -5.20 50.18
C GLU A 1039 51.69 -5.50 51.49
N PHE A 1040 51.10 -6.69 51.58
CA PHE A 1040 50.39 -7.13 52.79
C PHE A 1040 51.39 -7.58 53.85
N SER A 1041 51.52 -6.84 54.95
CA SER A 1041 52.45 -7.20 56.03
C SER A 1041 51.89 -8.34 56.88
N ILE A 1042 52.47 -9.54 56.78
CA ILE A 1042 52.08 -10.73 57.58
C ILE A 1042 53.10 -11.05 58.69
N GLY A 1043 54.26 -10.36 58.69
CA GLY A 1043 55.45 -10.78 59.45
C GLY A 1043 55.45 -10.56 60.97
N GLY A 1044 54.47 -9.86 61.54
CA GLY A 1044 54.57 -9.34 62.93
C GLY A 1044 54.09 -10.26 64.06
N LEU A 1045 53.23 -11.25 63.79
CA LEU A 1045 52.43 -11.89 64.85
C LEU A 1045 52.80 -13.34 65.20
N ILE A 1046 53.48 -14.06 64.32
CA ILE A 1046 53.63 -15.54 64.43
C ILE A 1046 54.76 -15.96 65.40
N TRP A 1047 55.73 -15.09 65.68
CA TRP A 1047 56.98 -15.52 66.33
C TRP A 1047 56.96 -15.58 67.87
N ARG A 1048 55.86 -15.19 68.52
CA ARG A 1048 55.78 -15.15 70.01
C ARG A 1048 55.18 -16.39 70.66
N ALA A 1049 54.74 -17.39 69.88
CA ALA A 1049 54.06 -18.59 70.41
C ALA A 1049 54.90 -19.89 70.38
N VAL A 1050 56.09 -19.90 69.77
CA VAL A 1050 56.82 -21.14 69.44
C VAL A 1050 57.89 -21.54 70.47
N LEU A 1051 58.20 -20.73 71.48
CA LEU A 1051 59.28 -21.03 72.43
C LEU A 1051 58.75 -21.41 73.81
N ASN A 1052 58.53 -22.72 73.98
CA ASN A 1052 58.74 -23.57 75.16
C ASN A 1052 57.70 -24.69 75.25
N LEU A 1053 57.89 -25.78 74.51
CA LEU A 1053 57.44 -27.09 74.94
C LEU A 1053 58.24 -28.20 74.23
N ILE A 1054 58.96 -29.00 75.02
CA ILE A 1054 59.71 -30.19 74.59
C ILE A 1054 59.07 -31.44 75.22
N ALA A 1055 58.87 -32.43 74.35
CA ALA A 1055 58.90 -33.90 74.55
C ALA A 1055 57.74 -34.71 75.19
N LYS A 1056 57.42 -35.76 74.42
CA LYS A 1056 56.97 -37.15 74.73
C LYS A 1056 55.49 -37.46 75.05
N ALA A 1057 54.86 -38.23 74.16
CA ALA A 1057 54.23 -39.56 74.35
C ALA A 1057 53.57 -39.97 73.01
N VAL A 1058 53.93 -41.05 72.32
CA VAL A 1058 53.70 -42.50 72.57
C VAL A 1058 52.24 -42.93 72.41
N THR A 1059 52.01 -43.59 71.27
CA THR A 1059 51.07 -44.68 70.91
C THR A 1059 49.61 -44.67 71.39
N SER A 1060 48.75 -44.67 70.38
CA SER A 1060 47.34 -45.11 70.31
C SER A 1060 46.89 -46.17 71.33
N PRO A 1061 45.66 -46.01 71.86
CA PRO A 1061 44.83 -47.14 72.22
C PRO A 1061 43.48 -47.10 71.47
N PHE A 1062 43.15 -48.19 70.76
CA PHE A 1062 41.95 -49.02 70.99
C PHE A 1062 41.55 -49.80 69.73
N THR A 1063 41.64 -51.12 69.87
CA THR A 1063 40.79 -52.11 69.21
C THR A 1063 39.73 -52.58 70.22
N LEU A 1064 38.61 -53.07 69.69
CA LEU A 1064 37.56 -53.89 70.33
C LEU A 1064 36.43 -53.19 71.10
N LEU A 1065 35.33 -52.93 70.38
CA LEU A 1065 33.96 -53.07 70.90
C LEU A 1065 33.05 -53.69 69.82
N ALA A 1066 33.17 -55.00 69.63
CA ALA A 1066 32.12 -55.83 69.04
C ALA A 1066 31.48 -56.61 70.20
N ASN A 1067 30.14 -56.63 70.26
CA ASN A 1067 29.25 -57.33 71.22
C ASN A 1067 28.45 -56.47 72.23
N ALA A 1068 28.13 -55.20 71.93
CA ALA A 1068 27.19 -54.42 72.75
C ALA A 1068 25.84 -54.09 72.09
N PHE A 1069 25.63 -54.43 70.82
CA PHE A 1069 24.39 -54.10 70.08
C PHE A 1069 23.66 -55.36 69.61
N GLY A 1070 23.20 -56.16 70.57
CA GLY A 1070 22.31 -57.29 70.30
C GLY A 1070 21.00 -56.82 69.66
N GLY A 1071 20.77 -57.26 68.43
CA GLY A 1071 19.51 -57.10 67.69
C GLY A 1071 19.50 -58.02 66.47
N SER A 1072 18.81 -59.15 66.58
CA SER A 1072 18.62 -60.14 65.52
C SER A 1072 17.74 -59.59 64.40
N GLY A 1073 18.36 -59.21 63.28
CA GLY A 1073 17.71 -58.85 62.02
C GLY A 1073 18.77 -58.42 61.00
N GLY A 1074 19.05 -59.25 60.00
CA GLY A 1074 20.22 -59.16 59.13
C GLY A 1074 20.22 -58.03 58.11
N GLU A 1075 20.43 -56.79 58.56
CA GLU A 1075 20.91 -55.68 57.72
C GLU A 1075 22.12 -55.02 58.39
N ASP A 1076 23.30 -55.09 57.76
CA ASP A 1076 24.51 -54.42 58.26
C ASP A 1076 24.34 -52.90 58.17
N LEU A 1077 24.07 -52.24 59.30
CA LEU A 1077 23.84 -50.80 59.38
C LEU A 1077 25.13 -49.95 59.30
N GLY A 1078 26.29 -50.57 59.07
CA GLY A 1078 27.60 -49.91 59.00
C GLY A 1078 27.96 -49.26 57.65
N TYR A 1079 27.12 -49.38 56.62
CA TYR A 1079 27.35 -48.78 55.30
C TYR A 1079 26.07 -48.57 54.49
N VAL A 1080 26.15 -47.71 53.47
CA VAL A 1080 25.11 -47.53 52.43
C VAL A 1080 25.70 -47.72 51.05
N GLU A 1081 25.11 -48.61 50.27
CA GLU A 1081 25.56 -48.96 48.92
C GLU A 1081 25.04 -47.98 47.87
N PHE A 1082 25.71 -47.90 46.72
CA PHE A 1082 25.34 -47.10 45.56
C PHE A 1082 25.52 -47.89 44.28
N ALA A 1083 24.74 -47.57 43.24
CA ALA A 1083 24.96 -48.11 41.90
C ALA A 1083 26.31 -47.61 41.32
N PRO A 1084 27.00 -48.42 40.49
CA PRO A 1084 28.28 -48.02 39.90
C PRO A 1084 28.19 -46.70 39.13
N GLY A 1085 29.12 -45.78 39.34
CA GLY A 1085 29.14 -44.45 38.71
C GLY A 1085 28.06 -43.47 39.19
N SER A 1086 27.23 -43.84 40.18
CA SER A 1086 26.12 -43.02 40.70
C SER A 1086 26.28 -42.70 42.19
N TYR A 1087 25.70 -41.56 42.60
CA TYR A 1087 25.58 -41.10 43.99
C TYR A 1087 24.10 -40.91 44.41
N ALA A 1088 23.14 -41.38 43.61
CA ALA A 1088 21.72 -41.26 43.93
C ALA A 1088 21.29 -42.29 44.99
N LEU A 1089 20.62 -41.82 46.04
CA LEU A 1089 20.02 -42.68 47.08
C LEU A 1089 18.68 -43.25 46.61
N THR A 1090 18.54 -44.56 46.64
CA THR A 1090 17.27 -45.27 46.39
C THR A 1090 16.39 -45.26 47.63
N ASP A 1091 15.07 -45.47 47.46
CA ASP A 1091 14.12 -45.52 48.59
C ASP A 1091 14.49 -46.56 49.66
N ALA A 1092 15.12 -47.67 49.25
CA ALA A 1092 15.63 -48.69 50.15
C ALA A 1092 16.79 -48.16 51.02
N GLN A 1093 17.73 -47.42 50.41
CA GLN A 1093 18.88 -46.82 51.11
C GLN A 1093 18.43 -45.70 52.07
N GLN A 1094 17.40 -44.94 51.70
CA GLN A 1094 16.80 -43.92 52.58
C GLN A 1094 16.18 -44.53 53.84
N LYS A 1095 15.41 -45.62 53.72
CA LYS A 1095 14.86 -46.34 54.90
C LYS A 1095 15.95 -46.88 55.83
N LYS A 1096 17.05 -47.37 55.25
CA LYS A 1096 18.22 -47.82 56.02
C LYS A 1096 18.84 -46.66 56.82
N LEU A 1097 18.99 -45.49 56.18
CA LEU A 1097 19.47 -44.27 56.83
C LEU A 1097 18.55 -43.75 57.93
N ASP A 1098 17.22 -43.84 57.77
CA ASP A 1098 16.26 -43.47 58.82
C ASP A 1098 16.42 -44.32 60.09
N THR A 1099 16.80 -45.60 59.94
CA THR A 1099 17.10 -46.48 61.08
C THR A 1099 18.39 -46.06 61.80
N VAL A 1100 19.40 -45.65 61.04
CA VAL A 1100 20.65 -45.09 61.57
C VAL A 1100 20.40 -43.77 62.32
N VAL A 1101 19.53 -42.89 61.79
CA VAL A 1101 19.08 -41.66 62.47
C VAL A 1101 18.50 -41.99 63.84
N LYS A 1102 17.53 -42.91 63.90
CA LYS A 1102 16.86 -43.28 65.15
C LYS A 1102 17.87 -43.73 66.23
N MET A 1103 18.84 -44.57 65.88
CA MET A 1103 19.88 -45.02 66.82
C MET A 1103 20.81 -43.88 67.28
N LEU A 1104 21.20 -42.98 66.38
CA LEU A 1104 22.11 -41.87 66.69
C LEU A 1104 21.44 -40.74 67.49
N THR A 1105 20.10 -40.61 67.42
CA THR A 1105 19.31 -39.73 68.28
C THR A 1105 19.26 -40.25 69.72
N GLU A 1106 19.18 -41.57 69.94
CA GLU A 1106 19.14 -42.18 71.28
C GLU A 1106 20.50 -42.13 72.02
N LYS A 1107 21.61 -41.93 71.30
CA LYS A 1107 22.98 -41.86 71.87
C LYS A 1107 23.71 -40.59 71.41
N PRO A 1108 23.51 -39.44 72.08
CA PRO A 1108 24.06 -38.15 71.64
C PRO A 1108 25.59 -38.02 71.68
N SER A 1109 26.31 -38.93 72.36
CA SER A 1109 27.77 -38.90 72.48
C SER A 1109 28.54 -39.45 71.27
N ILE A 1110 27.86 -40.18 70.36
CA ILE A 1110 28.51 -40.87 69.24
C ILE A 1110 28.71 -39.91 68.06
N ARG A 1111 29.90 -39.87 67.47
CA ARG A 1111 30.17 -39.14 66.22
C ARG A 1111 30.24 -40.09 65.04
N LEU A 1112 29.81 -39.61 63.87
CA LEU A 1112 29.69 -40.37 62.63
C LEU A 1112 30.69 -39.85 61.58
N ASP A 1113 31.65 -40.69 61.22
CA ASP A 1113 32.56 -40.46 60.10
C ASP A 1113 31.96 -41.09 58.83
N LEU A 1114 31.79 -40.30 57.78
CA LEU A 1114 31.26 -40.72 56.47
C LEU A 1114 32.42 -40.89 55.50
N ILE A 1115 32.72 -42.13 55.12
CA ILE A 1115 33.84 -42.45 54.22
C ILE A 1115 33.28 -42.90 52.88
N GLY A 1116 33.37 -42.02 51.88
CA GLY A 1116 33.01 -42.34 50.51
C GLY A 1116 34.00 -43.33 49.91
N ARG A 1117 33.50 -44.39 49.27
CA ARG A 1117 34.32 -45.40 48.61
C ARG A 1117 33.90 -45.62 47.17
N VAL A 1118 34.91 -45.84 46.33
CA VAL A 1118 34.75 -46.22 44.94
C VAL A 1118 35.55 -47.47 44.63
N ASP A 1119 35.03 -48.27 43.70
CA ASP A 1119 35.69 -49.45 43.16
C ASP A 1119 36.06 -49.14 41.70
N PRO A 1120 37.34 -48.84 41.39
CA PRO A 1120 37.73 -48.49 40.03
C PRO A 1120 37.30 -49.49 38.96
N ALA A 1121 37.19 -50.79 39.28
CA ALA A 1121 36.77 -51.82 38.33
C ALA A 1121 35.28 -51.72 37.96
N LYS A 1122 34.43 -51.21 38.86
CA LYS A 1122 32.98 -51.06 38.66
C LYS A 1122 32.57 -49.62 38.34
N ASP A 1123 33.17 -48.65 39.02
CA ASP A 1123 32.81 -47.24 38.93
C ASP A 1123 33.38 -46.55 37.69
N THR A 1124 34.53 -46.97 37.15
CA THR A 1124 35.08 -46.38 35.92
C THR A 1124 34.15 -46.62 34.72
N PRO A 1125 33.69 -47.85 34.43
CA PRO A 1125 32.67 -48.08 33.39
C PRO A 1125 31.36 -47.31 33.65
N GLY A 1126 30.89 -47.28 34.91
CA GLY A 1126 29.68 -46.55 35.28
C GLY A 1126 29.77 -45.03 35.04
N LEU A 1127 30.92 -44.41 35.34
CA LEU A 1127 31.18 -43.00 35.06
C LEU A 1127 31.19 -42.70 33.55
N ARG A 1128 31.75 -43.62 32.75
CA ARG A 1128 31.75 -43.50 31.28
C ARG A 1128 30.34 -43.59 30.72
N ASP A 1129 29.51 -44.52 31.21
CA ASP A 1129 28.11 -44.63 30.80
C ASP A 1129 27.30 -43.38 31.16
N ALA A 1130 27.45 -42.88 32.40
CA ALA A 1130 26.80 -41.66 32.86
C ALA A 1130 27.23 -40.42 32.06
N TYR A 1131 28.50 -40.38 31.62
CA TYR A 1131 29.01 -39.34 30.73
C TYR A 1131 28.28 -39.31 29.39
N VAL A 1132 28.09 -40.48 28.75
CA VAL A 1132 27.36 -40.56 27.48
C VAL A 1132 25.91 -40.11 27.66
N GLU A 1133 25.20 -40.60 28.68
CA GLU A 1133 23.82 -40.20 28.95
C GLU A 1133 23.68 -38.69 29.18
N ARG A 1134 24.67 -38.06 29.82
CA ARG A 1134 24.70 -36.61 30.00
C ARG A 1134 24.82 -35.87 28.67
N LEU A 1135 25.68 -36.33 27.76
CA LEU A 1135 25.82 -35.74 26.43
C LEU A 1135 24.53 -35.90 25.60
N VAL A 1136 23.88 -37.06 25.67
CA VAL A 1136 22.59 -37.30 25.00
C VAL A 1136 21.52 -36.33 25.53
N ARG A 1137 21.39 -36.19 26.85
CA ARG A 1137 20.47 -35.24 27.49
C ARG A 1137 20.74 -33.78 27.09
N GLN A 1138 22.01 -33.38 26.98
CA GLN A 1138 22.37 -32.04 26.51
C GLN A 1138 21.90 -31.76 25.07
N GLN A 1139 21.97 -32.76 24.18
CA GLN A 1139 21.48 -32.60 22.81
C GLN A 1139 19.95 -32.55 22.74
N LYS A 1140 19.24 -33.28 23.62
CA LYS A 1140 17.79 -33.12 23.80
C LYS A 1140 17.46 -31.71 24.27
N LEU A 1141 18.16 -31.22 25.29
CA LEU A 1141 17.97 -29.87 25.84
C LEU A 1141 18.11 -28.78 24.77
N LYS A 1142 19.09 -28.91 23.85
CA LYS A 1142 19.25 -27.97 22.72
C LYS A 1142 18.07 -27.95 21.74
N ASP A 1143 17.36 -29.07 21.58
CA ASP A 1143 16.21 -29.22 20.67
C ASP A 1143 14.93 -28.63 21.28
N VAL A 1144 14.67 -28.87 22.58
CA VAL A 1144 13.48 -28.33 23.28
C VAL A 1144 13.60 -26.84 23.63
N VAL A 1145 14.81 -26.33 23.85
CA VAL A 1145 15.05 -24.91 24.18
C VAL A 1145 14.65 -23.94 23.05
N GLY A 1146 14.45 -24.42 21.82
CA GLY A 1146 13.98 -23.60 20.69
C GLY A 1146 12.47 -23.33 20.63
N GLN A 1147 11.64 -23.96 21.50
CA GLN A 1147 10.17 -23.85 21.44
C GLN A 1147 9.53 -22.97 22.53
N GLY A 1148 10.30 -22.51 23.52
CA GLY A 1148 9.91 -21.46 24.45
C GLY A 1148 9.08 -21.89 25.67
N GLU A 1149 9.24 -23.13 26.12
CA GLU A 1149 8.90 -23.53 27.49
C GLU A 1149 10.16 -23.51 28.37
N SER A 1150 10.03 -22.95 29.57
CA SER A 1150 11.09 -22.93 30.59
C SER A 1150 11.14 -24.31 31.27
N ILE A 1151 11.86 -25.25 30.67
CA ILE A 1151 12.07 -26.59 31.26
C ILE A 1151 13.32 -26.56 32.13
N ASP A 1152 13.24 -27.08 33.35
CA ASP A 1152 14.41 -27.27 34.22
C ASP A 1152 15.38 -28.27 33.54
N PRO A 1153 16.63 -27.87 33.23
CA PRO A 1153 17.63 -28.74 32.60
C PRO A 1153 17.86 -30.08 33.32
N MET A 1154 17.64 -30.12 34.64
CA MET A 1154 17.79 -31.33 35.46
C MET A 1154 16.62 -32.32 35.31
N SER A 1155 15.46 -31.85 34.83
CA SER A 1155 14.23 -32.65 34.71
C SER A 1155 14.05 -33.33 33.35
N VAL A 1156 14.92 -33.05 32.38
CA VAL A 1156 14.81 -33.57 31.00
C VAL A 1156 15.22 -35.05 30.95
N LYS A 1157 14.22 -35.93 30.86
CA LYS A 1157 14.41 -37.36 30.59
C LYS A 1157 14.43 -37.62 29.08
N VAL A 1158 15.29 -38.54 28.61
CA VAL A 1158 15.33 -38.98 27.20
C VAL A 1158 14.52 -40.26 27.11
N GLU A 1159 13.44 -40.24 26.34
CA GLU A 1159 12.63 -41.44 26.13
C GLU A 1159 13.38 -42.44 25.23
N PRO A 1160 13.16 -43.76 25.38
CA PRO A 1160 13.87 -44.77 24.59
C PRO A 1160 13.76 -44.57 23.07
N ALA A 1161 12.60 -44.11 22.58
CA ALA A 1161 12.35 -43.83 21.16
C ALA A 1161 13.18 -42.66 20.60
N GLU A 1162 13.68 -41.76 21.45
CA GLU A 1162 14.43 -40.57 21.04
C GLU A 1162 15.94 -40.72 21.26
N TYR A 1163 16.38 -41.78 21.95
CA TYR A 1163 17.76 -41.96 22.39
C TYR A 1163 18.75 -41.98 21.22
N THR A 1164 18.48 -42.77 20.18
CA THR A 1164 19.30 -42.88 18.96
C THR A 1164 19.51 -41.53 18.26
N LYS A 1165 18.45 -40.72 18.18
CA LYS A 1165 18.48 -39.37 17.57
C LYS A 1165 19.47 -38.48 18.31
N TYR A 1166 19.39 -38.43 19.64
CA TYR A 1166 20.22 -37.56 20.45
C TYR A 1166 21.63 -38.11 20.67
N LEU A 1167 21.81 -39.44 20.69
CA LEU A 1167 23.11 -40.11 20.68
C LEU A 1167 23.91 -39.80 19.40
N THR A 1168 23.26 -39.87 18.23
CA THR A 1168 23.89 -39.53 16.95
C THR A 1168 24.37 -38.06 16.92
N ARG A 1169 23.56 -37.15 17.46
CA ARG A 1169 23.92 -35.72 17.58
C ARG A 1169 25.07 -35.51 18.55
N ALA A 1170 25.05 -36.21 19.70
CA ALA A 1170 26.12 -36.16 20.70
C ALA A 1170 27.44 -36.66 20.11
N TYR A 1171 27.41 -37.79 19.39
CA TYR A 1171 28.55 -38.33 18.68
C TYR A 1171 29.11 -37.33 17.66
N LYS A 1172 28.27 -36.79 16.77
CA LYS A 1172 28.70 -35.80 15.76
C LYS A 1172 29.32 -34.55 16.38
N ALA A 1173 28.78 -34.07 17.50
CA ALA A 1173 29.24 -32.87 18.20
C ALA A 1173 30.49 -33.08 19.07
N ALA A 1174 30.82 -34.31 19.45
CA ALA A 1174 31.96 -34.60 20.31
C ALA A 1174 33.30 -34.33 19.61
N ASP A 1175 34.26 -33.81 20.37
CA ASP A 1175 35.54 -33.30 19.87
C ASP A 1175 36.62 -34.39 19.86
N PHE A 1176 36.50 -35.31 18.89
CA PHE A 1176 37.54 -36.30 18.59
C PHE A 1176 37.49 -36.72 17.10
N LYS A 1177 38.58 -37.29 16.61
CA LYS A 1177 38.76 -37.65 15.19
C LYS A 1177 37.87 -38.83 14.79
N LYS A 1178 36.83 -38.57 14.00
CA LYS A 1178 35.85 -39.57 13.56
C LYS A 1178 36.29 -40.30 12.29
N PRO A 1179 36.06 -41.62 12.17
CA PRO A 1179 36.33 -42.37 10.95
C PRO A 1179 35.49 -41.84 9.78
N ARG A 1180 36.15 -41.59 8.65
CA ARG A 1180 35.52 -41.14 7.39
C ARG A 1180 35.38 -42.33 6.45
N ASN A 1181 34.34 -42.33 5.63
CA ASN A 1181 34.21 -43.29 4.52
C ASN A 1181 35.15 -42.90 3.37
N LEU A 1182 35.25 -43.76 2.35
CA LEU A 1182 36.11 -43.59 1.17
C LEU A 1182 35.85 -42.28 0.37
N ILE A 1183 34.76 -41.55 0.68
CA ILE A 1183 34.34 -40.30 0.02
C ILE A 1183 34.51 -39.08 0.95
N GLY A 1184 35.21 -39.24 2.09
CA GLY A 1184 35.51 -38.15 3.03
C GLY A 1184 34.35 -37.72 3.95
N LEU A 1185 33.21 -38.41 3.90
CA LEU A 1185 32.06 -38.17 4.81
C LEU A 1185 32.23 -38.95 6.12
N GLN A 1186 31.83 -38.35 7.24
CA GLN A 1186 31.88 -39.02 8.55
C GLN A 1186 30.94 -40.24 8.56
N LYS A 1187 31.47 -41.43 8.88
CA LYS A 1187 30.68 -42.67 8.96
C LYS A 1187 29.77 -42.61 10.19
N THR A 1188 28.46 -42.78 10.02
CA THR A 1188 27.53 -43.00 11.15
C THR A 1188 27.70 -44.43 11.64
N LEU A 1189 28.11 -44.58 12.90
CA LEU A 1189 28.31 -45.88 13.54
C LEU A 1189 26.97 -46.37 14.16
N PRO A 1190 26.78 -47.69 14.36
CA PRO A 1190 25.70 -48.23 15.20
C PRO A 1190 25.70 -47.63 16.61
N ASP A 1191 24.54 -47.63 17.28
CA ASP A 1191 24.37 -47.01 18.60
C ASP A 1191 25.36 -47.53 19.65
N ALA A 1192 25.64 -48.84 19.66
CA ALA A 1192 26.62 -49.44 20.56
C ALA A 1192 28.03 -48.87 20.34
N ASP A 1193 28.43 -48.65 19.09
CA ASP A 1193 29.74 -48.13 18.71
C ASP A 1193 29.85 -46.62 18.96
N MET A 1194 28.76 -45.86 18.73
CA MET A 1194 28.69 -44.44 19.09
C MET A 1194 28.79 -44.26 20.60
N LYS A 1195 28.06 -45.09 21.37
CA LYS A 1195 28.11 -45.08 22.83
C LYS A 1195 29.52 -45.41 23.32
N LYS A 1196 30.15 -46.45 22.77
CA LYS A 1196 31.52 -46.84 23.13
C LYS A 1196 32.54 -45.75 22.81
N ALA A 1197 32.48 -45.16 21.63
CA ALA A 1197 33.39 -44.07 21.26
C ALA A 1197 33.24 -42.83 22.16
N LEU A 1198 32.03 -42.48 22.56
CA LEU A 1198 31.79 -41.41 23.52
C LEU A 1198 32.27 -41.77 24.93
N ALA A 1199 32.09 -43.02 25.35
CA ALA A 1199 32.52 -43.55 26.64
C ALA A 1199 34.06 -43.60 26.78
N ASP A 1200 34.78 -43.97 25.72
CA ASP A 1200 36.24 -44.05 25.69
C ASP A 1200 36.91 -42.67 25.84
N HIS A 1201 36.21 -41.59 25.50
CA HIS A 1201 36.65 -40.20 25.66
C HIS A 1201 36.08 -39.51 26.91
N ALA A 1202 35.43 -40.24 27.82
CA ALA A 1202 34.95 -39.66 29.07
C ALA A 1202 36.12 -39.42 30.05
N PRO A 1203 36.15 -38.28 30.76
CA PRO A 1203 37.12 -38.02 31.81
C PRO A 1203 36.78 -38.85 33.05
N ALA A 1204 37.29 -40.08 33.09
CA ALA A 1204 37.14 -41.02 34.20
C ALA A 1204 38.51 -41.32 34.84
N ASP A 1205 39.21 -40.27 35.25
CA ASP A 1205 40.49 -40.32 35.95
C ASP A 1205 40.31 -40.46 37.47
N ASP A 1206 41.43 -40.56 38.21
CA ASP A 1206 41.41 -40.68 39.68
C ASP A 1206 40.69 -39.50 40.37
N ASN A 1207 40.66 -38.32 39.74
CA ASN A 1207 39.92 -37.17 40.24
C ASN A 1207 38.41 -37.37 40.10
N ALA A 1208 37.93 -37.90 38.97
CA ALA A 1208 36.52 -38.25 38.77
C ALA A 1208 36.05 -39.32 39.76
N LEU A 1209 36.89 -40.33 40.03
CA LEU A 1209 36.63 -41.36 41.05
C LEU A 1209 36.60 -40.77 42.47
N ARG A 1210 37.54 -39.87 42.80
CA ARG A 1210 37.56 -39.15 44.08
C ARG A 1210 36.32 -38.28 44.28
N ALA A 1211 35.91 -37.56 43.23
CA ALA A 1211 34.71 -36.75 43.25
C ALA A 1211 33.44 -37.59 43.44
N LEU A 1212 33.34 -38.75 42.77
CA LEU A 1212 32.22 -39.68 42.95
C LEU A 1212 32.13 -40.21 44.39
N ALA A 1213 33.27 -40.61 44.97
CA ALA A 1213 33.33 -41.05 46.36
C ALA A 1213 32.88 -39.95 47.33
N GLN A 1214 33.36 -38.72 47.15
CA GLN A 1214 32.94 -37.56 47.94
C GLN A 1214 31.44 -37.27 47.78
N GLN A 1215 30.92 -37.30 46.54
CA GLN A 1215 29.50 -37.08 46.27
C GLN A 1215 28.60 -38.11 46.95
N ARG A 1216 29.03 -39.38 47.03
CA ARG A 1216 28.30 -40.43 47.77
C ARG A 1216 28.26 -40.12 49.26
N ALA A 1217 29.41 -39.78 49.87
CA ALA A 1217 29.47 -39.42 51.29
C ALA A 1217 28.62 -38.17 51.59
N GLN A 1218 28.65 -37.19 50.69
CA GLN A 1218 27.83 -35.98 50.78
C GLN A 1218 26.34 -36.27 50.60
N ALA A 1219 25.94 -37.15 49.69
CA ALA A 1219 24.54 -37.54 49.51
C ALA A 1219 23.97 -38.17 50.79
N VAL A 1220 24.77 -39.01 51.46
CA VAL A 1220 24.40 -39.55 52.78
C VAL A 1220 24.34 -38.46 53.84
N ARG A 1221 25.37 -37.61 53.93
CA ARG A 1221 25.39 -36.47 54.88
C ARG A 1221 24.16 -35.58 54.71
N GLN A 1222 23.83 -35.23 53.48
CA GLN A 1222 22.70 -34.36 53.15
C GLN A 1222 21.36 -34.99 53.54
N TYR A 1223 21.23 -36.31 53.44
CA TYR A 1223 20.03 -37.01 53.89
C TYR A 1223 19.89 -37.00 55.43
N LEU A 1224 21.01 -37.03 56.15
CA LEU A 1224 21.07 -36.99 57.61
C LEU A 1224 21.00 -35.56 58.19
N ASP A 1225 21.26 -34.55 57.37
CA ASP A 1225 21.24 -33.13 57.72
C ASP A 1225 19.84 -32.71 58.24
N GLY A 1226 19.79 -32.05 59.39
CA GLY A 1226 18.54 -31.70 60.10
C GLY A 1226 17.89 -32.85 60.89
N LYS A 1227 18.34 -34.10 60.69
CA LYS A 1227 17.91 -35.27 61.49
C LYS A 1227 18.90 -35.62 62.61
N ILE A 1228 20.19 -35.34 62.40
CA ILE A 1228 21.29 -35.48 63.37
C ILE A 1228 22.05 -34.16 63.42
N ASP A 1229 22.57 -33.78 64.59
CA ASP A 1229 23.40 -32.59 64.75
C ASP A 1229 24.65 -32.65 63.85
N SER A 1230 24.83 -31.64 63.00
CA SER A 1230 25.91 -31.55 62.02
C SER A 1230 27.30 -31.54 62.64
N SER A 1231 27.46 -31.08 63.88
CA SER A 1231 28.73 -31.14 64.63
C SER A 1231 29.22 -32.57 64.87
N ARG A 1232 28.29 -33.54 64.89
CA ARG A 1232 28.57 -34.96 65.11
C ARG A 1232 28.89 -35.74 63.85
N MET A 1233 28.80 -35.13 62.67
CA MET A 1233 29.06 -35.79 61.39
C MET A 1233 30.30 -35.19 60.69
N PHE A 1234 31.20 -36.06 60.22
CA PHE A 1234 32.40 -35.67 59.50
C PHE A 1234 32.53 -36.46 58.20
N VAL A 1235 32.67 -35.78 57.06
CA VAL A 1235 33.12 -36.46 55.83
C VAL A 1235 34.63 -36.59 55.89
N VAL A 1236 35.10 -37.82 55.77
CA VAL A 1236 36.52 -38.15 55.82
C VAL A 1236 37.04 -38.42 54.40
N ALA A 1237 38.35 -38.30 54.20
CA ALA A 1237 38.99 -38.56 52.92
C ALA A 1237 38.49 -39.87 52.27
N PRO A 1238 38.08 -39.84 51.00
CA PRO A 1238 37.51 -41.00 50.33
C PRO A 1238 38.56 -42.09 50.08
N LYS A 1239 38.10 -43.34 50.03
CA LYS A 1239 38.92 -44.49 49.61
C LYS A 1239 38.67 -44.76 48.12
N LEU A 1240 39.74 -44.77 47.33
CA LEU A 1240 39.68 -44.96 45.87
C LEU A 1240 39.88 -46.42 45.45
N ASP A 1241 39.80 -47.36 46.39
CA ASP A 1241 39.95 -48.78 46.14
C ASP A 1241 38.95 -49.60 46.96
N ALA A 1242 38.80 -50.88 46.58
CA ALA A 1242 37.94 -51.84 47.26
C ALA A 1242 38.63 -52.59 48.42
N LYS A 1243 39.85 -52.21 48.83
CA LYS A 1243 40.63 -52.98 49.83
C LYS A 1243 40.07 -52.80 51.25
N GLY A 1244 40.12 -53.85 52.05
CA GLY A 1244 39.68 -53.82 53.46
C GLY A 1244 38.16 -53.83 53.64
N ILE A 1245 37.43 -54.52 52.76
CA ILE A 1245 36.01 -54.87 52.92
C ILE A 1245 35.95 -56.38 53.15
N GLU A 1246 35.51 -56.81 54.34
CA GLU A 1246 35.37 -58.23 54.71
C GLU A 1246 33.90 -58.67 54.84
N ASP A 1247 32.97 -57.72 54.68
CA ASP A 1247 31.52 -57.97 54.70
C ASP A 1247 30.96 -58.33 53.30
N LYS A 1248 29.68 -58.73 53.23
CA LYS A 1248 29.02 -59.18 51.99
C LYS A 1248 28.44 -58.04 51.13
N GLY A 1249 28.66 -56.77 51.50
CA GLY A 1249 28.10 -55.61 50.82
C GLY A 1249 28.81 -55.23 49.52
N ALA A 1250 28.15 -54.44 48.68
CA ALA A 1250 28.73 -53.89 47.45
C ALA A 1250 29.93 -52.98 47.74
N THR A 1251 31.00 -53.12 46.95
CA THR A 1251 32.25 -52.34 47.07
C THR A 1251 32.07 -50.85 46.75
N THR A 1252 30.97 -50.47 46.08
CA THR A 1252 30.59 -49.10 45.74
C THR A 1252 29.67 -48.51 46.82
N ARG A 1253 30.24 -47.95 47.89
CA ARG A 1253 29.48 -47.62 49.11
C ARG A 1253 30.02 -46.41 49.88
N VAL A 1254 29.27 -46.00 50.90
CA VAL A 1254 29.74 -45.11 51.98
C VAL A 1254 29.81 -45.94 53.26
N ASP A 1255 30.99 -46.01 53.87
CA ASP A 1255 31.18 -46.65 55.17
C ASP A 1255 30.88 -45.64 56.30
N PHE A 1256 30.31 -46.13 57.40
CA PHE A 1256 30.11 -45.38 58.64
C PHE A 1256 31.17 -45.76 59.68
N GLY A 1257 32.09 -44.83 59.95
CA GLY A 1257 32.96 -44.91 61.12
C GLY A 1257 32.24 -44.33 62.33
N LEU A 1258 32.32 -45.00 63.49
CA LEU A 1258 31.82 -44.47 64.75
C LEU A 1258 33.01 -44.03 65.60
N GLN A 1259 32.94 -42.83 66.16
CA GLN A 1259 33.92 -42.26 67.08
C GLN A 1259 33.31 -41.84 68.40
#